data_AF-B0CSK8-F1
#
_entry.id   AF-B0CSK8-F1
#
_cell.length_a   1.000
_cell.length_b   1.000
_cell.length_c   1.000
_cell.angle_alpha   90.00
_cell.angle_beta   90.00
_cell.angle_gamma   90.00
#
_symmetry.space_group_name_H-M   'P 1'
#
loop_
_entity.id
_entity.type
_entity.pdbx_description
1 polymer ?
#
loop_
_entity_poly.entity_id
_entity_poly.type
_entity_poly.pdbx_seq_one_letter_code
_entity_poly.pdbx_strand_id
1 'polypeptide(L)'
;MSTAALDRQIRPIYDALDTGSNKSAIVACNKLLKKHPKNELVKALKALALVRSQKVEESLVLCDEVLEEKPTSDAVLTAMMHVLRGLGRHNDMVTMFEEAYKQQPTNEELGVQTFFANVRANHWKSAQQIATRMHKQFQEDRYLYWSVISSVLQAKDASTPKTMRTILYKLAHRMITSSPTPPYLNADRFHLHLSILSELELFDEARKLLDSEVGRNICATSLSCNEVRRELWKRQGLVREEGERAEKLIKEKGDRNWLEFLAVLDATFDCLVISPTDVAPTTLEDAKKECATRVQETRVLFTRVAEEDGSKDRSGLLALLELEKRARDHGVSEEPTRLVDLMERYFNEIGDKVCCFEDLKPYTLLGSDEHCRWIAFLERVPSMFSSIDGLRRFINAYKFLRHSLTSSEITADTESARVALYAKKYMEALPLGSDLPTTELQPADDLVLLAGNTFISLWKLTEDDNNLFKAASLLEFALTKSKQSFLVRLMLIRVYRLLGAPSLALEHYRAMHVKQVQHDTLSHLILSRASTFSLAAMGDLTLATECLESTQIYLSNSQETGDFVVRAFTGEKYSQIPQFILFEDRLENSLQRDTVKVEHLRMRLTHEPITSDIIDMELIELKFIFDRTHHDNRDFDILPSYQPRISPNLNELTLLLGRPEGHGWLSTFLQVYIRAFQQSSDLDDTVEEKLLIGDRPKQTADYDRHLSLRERLCEQNEEYLKTLTSDELAFVHYARALADWLEPYHDYTRPPPAAVLAEAAKQTELKTGHPLKGIDIPPNGASHGQKKDEEPPAVRDPPELVVKHFEKLKMRFEEVQSKSPVDVLHVATLAQEAYLLFIIESLRFKPASVVKVNKLGGLVSSFKCIRTGAISVLKEISSELIKRADFEGTSEGPKCFIGLEELDPDFVLGLSKKVIDARKKVFEGVGKGLGRITATYAS
;
A
#
# COMPACT_ATOMS: atom_id res chain seq x y z
N MET A 1 34.57 -23.36 -35.33
CA MET A 1 35.35 -22.81 -34.20
C MET A 1 35.19 -23.75 -33.03
N SER A 2 36.19 -23.91 -32.16
CA SER A 2 35.96 -24.60 -30.88
C SER A 2 34.98 -23.77 -30.04
N THR A 3 34.12 -24.44 -29.29
CA THR A 3 33.15 -23.83 -28.36
C THR A 3 33.85 -22.83 -27.43
N ALA A 4 35.03 -23.21 -26.91
CA ALA A 4 35.87 -22.35 -26.07
C ALA A 4 36.33 -21.02 -26.72
N ALA A 5 36.49 -20.97 -28.04
CA ALA A 5 36.89 -19.75 -28.75
C ALA A 5 35.71 -18.78 -28.94
N LEU A 6 34.48 -19.30 -29.01
CA LEU A 6 33.27 -18.50 -29.04
C LEU A 6 32.93 -17.98 -27.64
N ASP A 7 33.04 -18.81 -26.60
CA ASP A 7 32.80 -18.42 -25.20
C ASP A 7 33.69 -17.24 -24.76
N ARG A 8 34.97 -17.26 -25.14
CA ARG A 8 35.90 -16.13 -24.90
C ARG A 8 35.46 -14.83 -25.57
N GLN A 9 34.77 -14.91 -26.71
CA GLN A 9 34.28 -13.72 -27.41
C GLN A 9 32.94 -13.23 -26.85
N ILE A 10 32.16 -14.09 -26.20
CA ILE A 10 30.89 -13.73 -25.55
C ILE A 10 31.12 -13.10 -24.17
N ARG A 11 32.18 -13.49 -23.45
CA ARG A 11 32.50 -12.96 -22.11
C ARG A 11 32.43 -11.42 -21.96
N PRO A 12 32.97 -10.61 -22.89
CA PRO A 12 32.82 -9.16 -22.84
C PRO A 12 31.36 -8.65 -22.88
N ILE A 13 30.44 -9.41 -23.48
CA ILE A 13 29.00 -9.10 -23.46
C ILE A 13 28.46 -9.31 -22.05
N TYR A 14 28.77 -10.44 -21.40
CA TYR A 14 28.36 -10.70 -20.02
C TYR A 14 28.92 -9.64 -19.06
N ASP A 15 30.22 -9.37 -19.12
CA ASP A 15 30.85 -8.33 -18.27
C ASP A 15 30.19 -6.95 -18.47
N ALA A 16 29.81 -6.60 -19.71
CA ALA A 16 29.11 -5.36 -19.99
C ALA A 16 27.65 -5.34 -19.48
N LEU A 17 26.94 -6.47 -19.52
CA LEU A 17 25.58 -6.60 -18.98
C LEU A 17 25.59 -6.57 -17.44
N ASP A 18 26.56 -7.21 -16.81
CA ASP A 18 26.70 -7.30 -15.34
C ASP A 18 27.09 -5.94 -14.73
N THR A 19 27.86 -5.14 -15.47
CA THR A 19 28.22 -3.76 -15.08
C THR A 19 27.15 -2.72 -15.48
N GLY A 20 26.02 -3.14 -16.05
CA GLY A 20 24.96 -2.24 -16.52
C GLY A 20 25.31 -1.41 -17.76
N SER A 21 26.45 -1.67 -18.39
CA SER A 21 26.93 -0.98 -19.59
C SER A 21 26.24 -1.47 -20.86
N ASN A 22 24.91 -1.30 -20.94
CA ASN A 22 24.07 -1.84 -22.02
C ASN A 22 24.50 -1.39 -23.42
N LYS A 23 24.94 -0.14 -23.59
CA LYS A 23 25.46 0.36 -24.89
C LYS A 23 26.68 -0.44 -25.36
N SER A 24 27.62 -0.72 -24.45
CA SER A 24 28.81 -1.53 -24.75
C SER A 24 28.44 -2.96 -25.10
N ALA A 25 27.47 -3.55 -24.36
CA ALA A 25 26.93 -4.88 -24.67
C ALA A 25 26.32 -4.94 -26.08
N ILE A 26 25.51 -3.94 -26.47
CA ILE A 26 24.92 -3.85 -27.82
C ILE A 26 26.01 -3.78 -28.90
N VAL A 27 27.05 -2.97 -28.70
CA VAL A 27 28.17 -2.85 -29.66
C VAL A 27 28.92 -4.17 -29.81
N ALA A 28 29.20 -4.85 -28.70
CA ALA A 28 29.86 -6.16 -28.71
C ALA A 28 29.00 -7.22 -29.42
N CYS A 29 27.69 -7.25 -29.15
CA CYS A 29 26.74 -8.13 -29.84
C CYS A 29 26.72 -7.86 -31.34
N ASN A 30 26.63 -6.60 -31.77
CA ASN A 30 26.64 -6.23 -33.20
C ASN A 30 27.91 -6.71 -33.91
N LYS A 31 29.07 -6.61 -33.26
CA LYS A 31 30.35 -7.09 -33.81
C LYS A 31 30.34 -8.61 -34.00
N LEU A 32 29.77 -9.35 -33.06
CA LEU A 32 29.65 -10.81 -33.12
C LEU A 32 28.61 -11.29 -34.13
N LEU A 33 27.44 -10.64 -34.18
CA LEU A 33 26.38 -10.97 -35.14
C LEU A 33 26.81 -10.74 -36.59
N LYS A 34 27.72 -9.80 -36.86
CA LYS A 34 28.35 -9.66 -38.19
C LYS A 34 29.11 -10.92 -38.63
N LYS A 35 29.71 -11.64 -37.69
CA LYS A 35 30.47 -12.88 -37.96
C LYS A 35 29.59 -14.13 -37.84
N HIS A 36 28.61 -14.11 -36.95
CA HIS A 36 27.71 -15.22 -36.63
C HIS A 36 26.24 -14.75 -36.61
N PRO A 37 25.63 -14.47 -37.77
CA PRO A 37 24.30 -13.85 -37.84
C PRO A 37 23.16 -14.70 -37.24
N LYS A 38 23.31 -16.02 -37.25
CA LYS A 38 22.31 -16.98 -36.74
C LYS A 38 22.54 -17.42 -35.29
N ASN A 39 23.46 -16.77 -34.55
CA ASN A 39 23.72 -17.16 -33.18
C ASN A 39 22.61 -16.67 -32.24
N GLU A 40 21.73 -17.58 -31.83
CA GLU A 40 20.58 -17.32 -30.94
C GLU A 40 20.98 -16.66 -29.62
N LEU A 41 22.05 -17.16 -28.97
CA LEU A 41 22.51 -16.61 -27.69
C LEU A 41 22.92 -15.14 -27.81
N VAL A 42 23.69 -14.78 -28.83
CA VAL A 42 24.10 -13.38 -29.03
C VAL A 42 22.90 -12.49 -29.39
N LYS A 43 21.89 -13.01 -30.10
CA LYS A 43 20.63 -12.29 -30.35
C LYS A 43 19.86 -12.05 -29.04
N ALA A 44 19.72 -13.08 -28.20
CA ALA A 44 19.05 -12.98 -26.90
C ALA A 44 19.76 -11.98 -25.96
N LEU A 45 21.09 -12.02 -25.88
CA LEU A 45 21.87 -11.06 -25.08
C LEU A 45 21.76 -9.62 -25.62
N LYS A 46 21.69 -9.45 -26.95
CA LYS A 46 21.43 -8.14 -27.56
C LYS A 46 20.03 -7.64 -27.21
N ALA A 47 19.01 -8.49 -27.31
CA ALA A 47 17.65 -8.16 -26.92
C ALA A 47 17.61 -7.73 -25.44
N LEU A 48 18.27 -8.46 -24.55
CA LEU A 48 18.34 -8.11 -23.12
C LEU A 48 18.95 -6.72 -22.89
N ALA A 49 20.05 -6.42 -23.58
CA ALA A 49 20.67 -5.10 -23.50
C ALA A 49 19.76 -3.98 -24.03
N LEU A 50 18.94 -4.26 -25.06
CA LEU A 50 17.98 -3.33 -25.63
C LEU A 50 16.79 -3.07 -24.67
N VAL A 51 16.24 -4.11 -24.04
CA VAL A 51 15.21 -3.98 -22.99
C VAL A 51 15.72 -3.09 -21.86
N ARG A 52 16.92 -3.38 -21.33
CA ARG A 52 17.55 -2.58 -20.27
C ARG A 52 17.92 -1.15 -20.70
N SER A 53 17.92 -0.87 -22.01
CA SER A 53 18.13 0.47 -22.58
C SER A 53 16.83 1.16 -23.00
N GLN A 54 15.66 0.61 -22.64
CA GLN A 54 14.33 1.09 -23.03
C GLN A 54 14.11 1.15 -24.57
N LYS A 55 14.84 0.34 -25.33
CA LYS A 55 14.69 0.19 -26.78
C LYS A 55 13.80 -1.00 -27.10
N VAL A 56 12.54 -0.91 -26.67
CA VAL A 56 11.58 -2.03 -26.67
C VAL A 56 11.30 -2.54 -28.09
N GLU A 57 11.02 -1.65 -29.04
CA GLU A 57 10.70 -2.01 -30.44
C GLU A 57 11.84 -2.83 -31.09
N GLU A 58 13.10 -2.39 -30.98
CA GLU A 58 14.26 -3.13 -31.50
C GLU A 58 14.45 -4.49 -30.81
N SER A 59 14.12 -4.56 -29.51
CA SER A 59 14.23 -5.80 -28.74
C SER A 59 13.18 -6.83 -29.16
N LEU A 60 11.95 -6.40 -29.49
CA LEU A 60 10.86 -7.29 -29.87
C LEU A 60 11.20 -8.08 -31.13
N VAL A 61 11.79 -7.44 -32.13
CA VAL A 61 12.22 -8.10 -33.37
C VAL A 61 13.17 -9.26 -33.08
N LEU A 62 14.23 -9.01 -32.29
CA LEU A 62 15.20 -10.05 -31.93
C LEU A 62 14.60 -11.13 -31.03
N CYS A 63 13.69 -10.74 -30.13
CA CYS A 63 12.98 -11.66 -29.24
C CYS A 63 12.18 -12.68 -30.06
N ASP A 64 11.36 -12.19 -31.00
CA ASP A 64 10.51 -13.04 -31.83
C ASP A 64 11.32 -13.94 -32.77
N GLU A 65 12.41 -13.43 -33.35
CA GLU A 65 13.33 -14.25 -34.16
C GLU A 65 13.91 -15.43 -33.36
N VAL A 66 14.25 -15.24 -32.09
CA VAL A 66 14.79 -16.31 -31.24
C VAL A 66 13.69 -17.29 -30.85
N LEU A 67 12.48 -16.82 -30.54
CA LEU A 67 11.35 -17.69 -30.20
C LEU A 67 10.93 -18.61 -31.37
N GLU A 68 10.98 -18.11 -32.60
CA GLU A 68 10.64 -18.88 -33.81
C GLU A 68 11.54 -20.10 -34.03
N GLU A 69 12.80 -20.04 -33.62
CA GLU A 69 13.76 -21.14 -33.71
C GLU A 69 13.56 -22.22 -32.63
N LYS A 70 12.66 -21.99 -31.66
CA LYS A 70 12.31 -22.92 -30.57
C LYS A 70 13.55 -23.44 -29.81
N PRO A 71 14.29 -22.55 -29.13
CA PRO A 71 15.59 -22.87 -28.55
C PRO A 71 15.48 -23.95 -27.46
N THR A 72 16.48 -24.82 -27.38
CA THR A 72 16.60 -25.84 -26.32
C THR A 72 17.86 -25.68 -25.46
N SER A 73 18.72 -24.72 -25.79
CA SER A 73 19.97 -24.48 -25.06
C SER A 73 19.72 -23.66 -23.80
N ASP A 74 20.18 -24.14 -22.64
CA ASP A 74 20.00 -23.48 -21.35
C ASP A 74 20.45 -22.01 -21.34
N ALA A 75 21.63 -21.71 -21.90
CA ALA A 75 22.13 -20.33 -21.98
C ALA A 75 21.19 -19.39 -22.78
N VAL A 76 20.55 -19.90 -23.83
CA VAL A 76 19.61 -19.12 -24.65
C VAL A 76 18.30 -18.94 -23.90
N LEU A 77 17.77 -20.02 -23.32
CA LEU A 77 16.54 -20.00 -22.53
C LEU A 77 16.63 -19.05 -21.34
N THR A 78 17.75 -19.07 -20.61
CA THR A 78 17.99 -18.17 -19.48
C THR A 78 18.10 -16.71 -19.91
N ALA A 79 18.82 -16.42 -21.00
CA ALA A 79 18.89 -15.07 -21.55
C ALA A 79 17.49 -14.57 -21.99
N MET A 80 16.73 -15.41 -22.70
CA MET A 80 15.38 -15.10 -23.16
C MET A 80 14.38 -14.96 -22.01
N MET A 81 14.50 -15.73 -20.93
CA MET A 81 13.70 -15.57 -19.72
C MET A 81 13.81 -14.13 -19.18
N HIS A 82 15.03 -13.58 -19.11
CA HIS A 82 15.23 -12.20 -18.67
C HIS A 82 14.67 -11.17 -19.66
N VAL A 83 14.77 -11.42 -20.97
CA VAL A 83 14.18 -10.58 -22.02
C VAL A 83 12.66 -10.55 -21.88
N LEU A 84 12.02 -11.72 -21.86
CA LEU A 84 10.57 -11.87 -21.79
C LEU A 84 9.99 -11.30 -20.51
N ARG A 85 10.67 -11.48 -19.37
CA ARG A 85 10.29 -10.84 -18.10
C ARG A 85 10.33 -9.32 -18.20
N GLY A 86 11.39 -8.75 -18.79
CA GLY A 86 11.50 -7.29 -18.95
C GLY A 86 10.53 -6.70 -19.99
N LEU A 87 9.97 -7.53 -20.88
CA LEU A 87 8.92 -7.17 -21.83
C LEU A 87 7.50 -7.47 -21.32
N GLY A 88 7.35 -8.06 -20.13
CA GLY A 88 6.07 -8.51 -19.59
C GLY A 88 5.42 -9.68 -20.35
N ARG A 89 6.16 -10.40 -21.21
CA ARG A 89 5.66 -11.53 -22.03
C ARG A 89 5.84 -12.87 -21.30
N HIS A 90 5.18 -13.03 -20.16
CA HIS A 90 5.28 -14.21 -19.30
C HIS A 90 4.69 -15.47 -19.95
N ASN A 91 3.61 -15.35 -20.74
CA ASN A 91 3.01 -16.48 -21.46
C ASN A 91 3.95 -17.08 -22.52
N ASP A 92 4.70 -16.22 -23.22
CA ASP A 92 5.70 -16.68 -24.18
C ASP A 92 6.89 -17.36 -23.48
N MET A 93 7.28 -16.87 -22.31
CA MET A 93 8.30 -17.52 -21.47
C MET A 93 7.86 -18.93 -21.06
N VAL A 94 6.61 -19.09 -20.62
CA VAL A 94 6.04 -20.41 -20.30
C VAL A 94 6.06 -21.32 -21.52
N THR A 95 5.55 -20.83 -22.65
CA THR A 95 5.48 -21.59 -23.91
C THR A 95 6.86 -22.02 -24.41
N MET A 96 7.87 -21.13 -24.29
CA MET A 96 9.25 -21.41 -24.66
C MET A 96 9.82 -22.60 -23.88
N PHE A 97 9.66 -22.61 -22.55
CA PHE A 97 10.14 -23.72 -21.72
C PHE A 97 9.35 -25.01 -21.97
N GLU A 98 8.03 -24.93 -22.15
CA GLU A 98 7.19 -26.10 -22.44
C GLU A 98 7.58 -26.79 -23.75
N GLU A 99 7.86 -26.03 -24.81
CA GLU A 99 8.30 -26.58 -26.09
C GLU A 99 9.71 -27.17 -25.98
N ALA A 100 10.63 -26.52 -25.23
CA ALA A 100 11.97 -27.05 -24.99
C ALA A 100 11.92 -28.39 -24.24
N TYR A 101 11.13 -28.50 -23.17
CA TYR A 101 10.97 -29.73 -22.41
C TYR A 101 10.24 -30.82 -23.22
N LYS A 102 9.28 -30.46 -24.07
CA LYS A 102 8.62 -31.40 -24.98
C LYS A 102 9.60 -32.01 -25.99
N GLN A 103 10.59 -31.25 -26.47
CA GLN A 103 11.64 -31.76 -27.35
C GLN A 103 12.63 -32.66 -26.61
N GLN A 104 12.88 -32.41 -25.32
CA GLN A 104 13.79 -33.22 -24.49
C GLN A 104 13.13 -33.70 -23.18
N PRO A 105 12.17 -34.65 -23.22
CA PRO A 105 11.40 -35.04 -22.03
C PRO A 105 12.20 -35.72 -20.93
N THR A 106 13.41 -36.21 -21.23
CA THR A 106 14.31 -36.85 -20.27
C THR A 106 15.24 -35.86 -19.57
N ASN A 107 15.20 -34.58 -19.94
CA ASN A 107 16.02 -33.55 -19.32
C ASN A 107 15.31 -32.98 -18.08
N GLU A 108 15.79 -33.39 -16.90
CA GLU A 108 15.22 -33.02 -15.60
C GLU A 108 15.27 -31.50 -15.36
N GLU A 109 16.38 -30.85 -15.74
CA GLU A 109 16.57 -29.41 -15.56
C GLU A 109 15.55 -28.60 -16.37
N LEU A 110 15.30 -28.98 -17.63
CA LEU A 110 14.24 -28.35 -18.44
C LEU A 110 12.86 -28.58 -17.82
N GLY A 111 12.60 -29.77 -17.26
CA GLY A 111 11.36 -30.04 -16.53
C GLY A 111 11.18 -29.10 -15.33
N VAL A 112 12.25 -28.91 -14.54
CA VAL A 112 12.27 -27.99 -13.39
C VAL A 112 12.03 -26.54 -13.83
N GLN A 113 12.72 -26.06 -14.88
CA GLN A 113 12.52 -24.70 -15.38
C GLN A 113 11.10 -24.49 -15.93
N THR A 114 10.54 -25.49 -16.62
CA THR A 114 9.16 -25.44 -17.13
C THR A 114 8.13 -25.38 -16.00
N PHE A 115 8.35 -26.16 -14.94
CA PHE A 115 7.53 -26.10 -13.73
C PHE A 115 7.59 -24.70 -13.11
N PHE A 116 8.78 -24.13 -12.92
CA PHE A 116 8.94 -22.82 -12.30
C PHE A 116 8.49 -21.65 -13.17
N ALA A 117 8.56 -21.76 -14.50
CA ALA A 117 7.94 -20.79 -15.40
C ALA A 117 6.42 -20.73 -15.15
N ASN A 118 5.77 -21.88 -15.03
CA ASN A 118 4.33 -21.97 -14.72
C ASN A 118 4.00 -21.48 -13.30
N VAL A 119 4.86 -21.75 -12.31
CA VAL A 119 4.69 -21.22 -10.93
C VAL A 119 4.75 -19.70 -10.92
N ARG A 120 5.74 -19.07 -11.58
CA ARG A 120 5.85 -17.61 -11.66
C ARG A 120 4.67 -16.95 -12.39
N ALA A 121 4.07 -17.66 -13.35
CA ALA A 121 2.87 -17.21 -14.05
C ALA A 121 1.56 -17.56 -13.32
N ASN A 122 1.61 -18.13 -12.11
CA ASN A 122 0.44 -18.60 -11.35
C ASN A 122 -0.43 -19.63 -12.12
N HIS A 123 0.16 -20.37 -13.07
CA HIS A 123 -0.49 -21.41 -13.86
C HIS A 123 -0.53 -22.75 -13.09
N TRP A 124 -1.25 -22.77 -11.96
CA TRP A 124 -1.22 -23.90 -11.00
C TRP A 124 -1.62 -25.25 -11.60
N LYS A 125 -2.59 -25.26 -12.53
CA LYS A 125 -3.02 -26.48 -13.23
C LYS A 125 -1.90 -27.07 -14.08
N SER A 126 -1.21 -26.23 -14.86
CA SER A 126 -0.10 -26.66 -15.71
C SER A 126 1.09 -27.10 -14.85
N ALA A 127 1.42 -26.34 -13.81
CA ALA A 127 2.45 -26.72 -12.83
C ALA A 127 2.17 -28.10 -12.20
N GLN A 128 0.92 -28.35 -11.78
CA GLN A 128 0.47 -29.64 -11.24
C GLN A 128 0.67 -30.80 -12.25
N GLN A 129 0.32 -30.58 -13.52
CA GLN A 129 0.49 -31.58 -14.58
C GLN A 129 1.96 -31.87 -14.90
N ILE A 130 2.79 -30.83 -14.94
CA ILE A 130 4.25 -30.95 -15.17
C ILE A 130 4.88 -31.73 -14.02
N ALA A 131 4.63 -31.34 -12.78
CA ALA A 131 5.14 -32.04 -11.60
C ALA A 131 4.71 -33.52 -11.55
N THR A 132 3.45 -33.81 -11.91
CA THR A 132 2.98 -35.20 -12.04
C THR A 132 3.77 -35.98 -13.10
N ARG A 133 4.05 -35.37 -14.26
CA ARG A 133 4.85 -35.99 -15.32
C ARG A 133 6.30 -36.23 -14.87
N MET A 134 6.90 -35.26 -14.20
CA MET A 134 8.24 -35.36 -13.64
C MET A 134 8.33 -36.47 -12.59
N HIS A 135 7.38 -36.57 -11.68
CA HIS A 135 7.34 -37.65 -10.70
C HIS A 135 7.25 -39.03 -11.39
N LYS A 136 6.42 -39.18 -12.44
CA LYS A 136 6.35 -40.43 -13.22
C LYS A 136 7.66 -40.78 -13.92
N GLN A 137 8.40 -39.77 -14.39
CA GLN A 137 9.62 -39.96 -15.18
C GLN A 137 10.85 -40.22 -14.29
N PHE A 138 11.04 -39.41 -13.25
CA PHE A 138 12.24 -39.40 -12.41
C PHE A 138 12.04 -40.12 -11.08
N GLN A 139 10.80 -40.39 -10.68
CA GLN A 139 10.44 -41.15 -9.46
C GLN A 139 10.96 -40.53 -8.16
N GLU A 140 11.19 -39.20 -8.15
CA GLU A 140 11.55 -38.48 -6.94
C GLU A 140 10.33 -37.92 -6.21
N ASP A 141 10.32 -38.04 -4.89
CA ASP A 141 9.22 -37.60 -4.04
C ASP A 141 9.02 -36.08 -4.06
N ARG A 142 10.08 -35.28 -4.25
CA ARG A 142 9.94 -33.82 -4.31
C ARG A 142 8.94 -33.39 -5.39
N TYR A 143 8.91 -34.08 -6.53
CA TYR A 143 7.98 -33.81 -7.62
C TYR A 143 6.55 -34.22 -7.31
N LEU A 144 6.36 -35.28 -6.52
CA LEU A 144 5.06 -35.63 -5.97
C LEU A 144 4.53 -34.48 -5.11
N TYR A 145 5.35 -33.97 -4.18
CA TYR A 145 4.97 -32.88 -3.30
C TYR A 145 4.79 -31.55 -4.03
N TRP A 146 5.56 -31.28 -5.09
CA TRP A 146 5.29 -30.14 -5.99
C TRP A 146 3.89 -30.24 -6.60
N SER A 147 3.50 -31.42 -7.08
CA SER A 147 2.14 -31.61 -7.60
C SER A 147 1.07 -31.49 -6.51
N VAL A 148 1.34 -31.95 -5.28
CA VAL A 148 0.43 -31.80 -4.13
C VAL A 148 0.20 -30.32 -3.81
N ILE A 149 1.26 -29.54 -3.60
CA ILE A 149 1.11 -28.11 -3.27
C ILE A 149 0.52 -27.34 -4.44
N SER A 150 0.84 -27.65 -5.69
CA SER A 150 0.18 -27.03 -6.85
C SER A 150 -1.32 -27.35 -6.90
N SER A 151 -1.75 -28.54 -6.49
CA SER A 151 -3.18 -28.87 -6.37
C SER A 151 -3.87 -28.06 -5.27
N VAL A 152 -3.18 -27.85 -4.14
CA VAL A 152 -3.66 -26.99 -3.04
C VAL A 152 -3.77 -25.53 -3.49
N LEU A 153 -2.75 -25.00 -4.16
CA LEU A 153 -2.75 -23.63 -4.68
C LEU A 153 -3.83 -23.44 -5.75
N GLN A 154 -4.02 -24.43 -6.63
CA GLN A 154 -5.13 -24.43 -7.57
C GLN A 154 -6.48 -24.41 -6.84
N ALA A 155 -6.66 -25.15 -5.75
CA ALA A 155 -7.90 -25.13 -4.97
C ALA A 155 -8.15 -23.77 -4.30
N LYS A 156 -7.09 -23.06 -3.90
CA LYS A 156 -7.14 -21.75 -3.26
C LYS A 156 -7.29 -20.58 -4.23
N ASP A 157 -6.95 -20.75 -5.50
CA ASP A 157 -7.09 -19.68 -6.50
C ASP A 157 -8.55 -19.21 -6.62
N ALA A 158 -8.73 -17.88 -6.66
CA ALA A 158 -10.05 -17.26 -6.70
C ALA A 158 -10.86 -17.68 -7.94
N SER A 159 -10.20 -17.95 -9.07
CA SER A 159 -10.85 -18.39 -10.31
C SER A 159 -11.36 -19.83 -10.27
N THR A 160 -10.94 -20.64 -9.28
CA THR A 160 -11.34 -22.04 -9.19
C THR A 160 -12.76 -22.19 -8.64
N PRO A 161 -13.69 -22.84 -9.38
CA PRO A 161 -15.05 -23.07 -8.93
C PRO A 161 -15.12 -23.82 -7.60
N LYS A 162 -16.03 -23.43 -6.70
CA LYS A 162 -16.15 -24.03 -5.35
C LYS A 162 -16.27 -25.56 -5.38
N THR A 163 -17.01 -26.12 -6.35
CA THR A 163 -17.19 -27.57 -6.53
C THR A 163 -15.89 -28.30 -6.88
N MET A 164 -14.95 -27.65 -7.57
CA MET A 164 -13.66 -28.21 -7.95
C MET A 164 -12.66 -28.19 -6.80
N ARG A 165 -12.79 -27.25 -5.85
CA ARG A 165 -11.84 -27.10 -4.72
C ARG A 165 -11.73 -28.38 -3.88
N THR A 166 -12.87 -28.95 -3.50
CA THR A 166 -12.90 -30.22 -2.74
C THR A 166 -12.29 -31.38 -3.52
N ILE A 167 -12.48 -31.43 -4.85
CA ILE A 167 -11.90 -32.49 -5.69
C ILE A 167 -10.37 -32.37 -5.73
N LEU A 168 -9.85 -31.15 -5.82
CA LEU A 168 -8.41 -30.87 -5.83
C LEU A 168 -7.76 -31.23 -4.48
N TYR A 169 -8.40 -30.93 -3.36
CA TYR A 169 -7.92 -31.37 -2.05
C TYR A 169 -7.93 -32.90 -1.91
N LYS A 170 -8.98 -33.58 -2.38
CA LYS A 170 -9.03 -35.06 -2.42
C LYS A 170 -7.95 -35.66 -3.30
N LEU A 171 -7.58 -34.99 -4.40
CA LEU A 171 -6.44 -35.38 -5.21
C LEU A 171 -5.13 -35.22 -4.43
N ALA A 172 -4.91 -34.08 -3.80
CA ALA A 172 -3.70 -33.80 -3.01
C ALA A 172 -3.53 -34.82 -1.86
N HIS A 173 -4.60 -35.12 -1.12
CA HIS A 173 -4.59 -36.13 -0.04
C HIS A 173 -4.23 -37.52 -0.55
N ARG A 174 -4.85 -37.97 -1.65
CA ARG A 174 -4.51 -39.25 -2.30
C ARG A 174 -3.05 -39.33 -2.75
N MET A 175 -2.50 -38.22 -3.25
CA MET A 175 -1.11 -38.16 -3.69
C MET A 175 -0.15 -38.28 -2.49
N ILE A 176 -0.37 -37.54 -1.41
CA ILE A 176 0.43 -37.67 -0.17
C ILE A 176 0.34 -39.09 0.39
N THR A 177 -0.85 -39.66 0.48
CA THR A 177 -1.05 -41.00 1.07
C THR A 177 -0.47 -42.12 0.21
N SER A 178 -0.30 -41.90 -1.10
CA SER A 178 0.41 -42.82 -1.99
C SER A 178 1.93 -42.70 -1.96
N SER A 179 2.48 -41.68 -1.27
CA SER A 179 3.92 -41.45 -1.15
C SER A 179 4.61 -42.62 -0.44
N PRO A 180 5.76 -43.11 -0.95
CA PRO A 180 6.53 -44.13 -0.24
C PRO A 180 7.19 -43.57 1.04
N THR A 181 7.46 -42.26 1.08
CA THR A 181 7.98 -41.59 2.27
C THR A 181 6.86 -41.00 3.13
N PRO A 182 7.00 -41.11 4.47
CA PRO A 182 6.00 -40.58 5.38
C PRO A 182 5.95 -39.03 5.32
N PRO A 183 4.77 -38.45 5.56
CA PRO A 183 4.56 -37.01 5.50
C PRO A 183 5.29 -36.25 6.62
N TYR A 184 5.73 -36.93 7.68
CA TYR A 184 6.48 -36.36 8.79
C TYR A 184 8.00 -36.41 8.61
N LEU A 185 8.50 -36.66 7.39
CA LEU A 185 9.94 -36.61 7.08
C LEU A 185 10.55 -35.23 7.45
N ASN A 186 9.80 -34.15 7.22
CA ASN A 186 10.13 -32.82 7.68
C ASN A 186 8.85 -32.07 8.10
N ALA A 187 9.00 -30.98 8.84
CA ALA A 187 7.89 -30.22 9.38
C ALA A 187 6.99 -29.59 8.30
N ASP A 188 7.55 -29.18 7.16
CA ASP A 188 6.79 -28.55 6.08
C ASP A 188 5.87 -29.55 5.34
N ARG A 189 6.34 -30.77 5.08
CA ARG A 189 5.50 -31.86 4.54
C ARG A 189 4.40 -32.24 5.53
N PHE A 190 4.71 -32.25 6.82
CA PHE A 190 3.76 -32.53 7.88
C PHE A 190 2.67 -31.45 7.94
N HIS A 191 3.09 -30.18 7.94
CA HIS A 191 2.21 -29.01 7.86
C HIS A 191 1.28 -29.08 6.64
N LEU A 192 1.83 -29.37 5.46
CA LEU A 192 1.04 -29.49 4.23
C LEU A 192 -0.01 -30.59 4.34
N HIS A 193 0.35 -31.75 4.88
CA HIS A 193 -0.59 -32.85 5.09
C HIS A 193 -1.70 -32.47 6.07
N LEU A 194 -1.36 -31.91 7.23
CA LEU A 194 -2.36 -31.43 8.20
C LEU A 194 -3.29 -30.36 7.61
N SER A 195 -2.74 -29.45 6.79
CA SER A 195 -3.53 -28.42 6.10
C SER A 195 -4.56 -29.04 5.17
N ILE A 196 -4.18 -30.05 4.39
CA ILE A 196 -5.10 -30.77 3.49
C ILE A 196 -6.17 -31.53 4.27
N LEU A 197 -5.79 -32.21 5.36
CA LEU A 197 -6.75 -32.92 6.22
C LEU A 197 -7.75 -31.96 6.88
N SER A 198 -7.29 -30.77 7.28
CA SER A 198 -8.15 -29.69 7.79
C SER A 198 -9.18 -29.25 6.76
N GLU A 199 -8.76 -28.97 5.52
CA GLU A 199 -9.65 -28.54 4.43
C GLU A 199 -10.65 -29.63 4.00
N LEU A 200 -10.29 -30.91 4.16
CA LEU A 200 -11.17 -32.05 3.89
C LEU A 200 -12.01 -32.50 5.10
N GLU A 201 -11.82 -31.88 6.26
CA GLU A 201 -12.46 -32.25 7.53
C GLU A 201 -12.21 -33.72 7.94
N LEU A 202 -11.05 -34.27 7.54
CA LEU A 202 -10.59 -35.63 7.89
C LEU A 202 -9.90 -35.62 9.26
N PHE A 203 -10.68 -35.26 10.27
CA PHE A 203 -10.24 -35.01 11.64
C PHE A 203 -9.61 -36.23 12.34
N ASP A 204 -10.14 -37.43 12.10
CA ASP A 204 -9.61 -38.67 12.69
C ASP A 204 -8.20 -39.00 12.17
N GLU A 205 -7.95 -38.76 10.88
CA GLU A 205 -6.63 -38.97 10.29
C GLU A 205 -5.62 -37.94 10.82
N ALA A 206 -6.03 -36.67 10.91
CA ALA A 206 -5.20 -35.62 11.47
C ALA A 206 -4.81 -35.93 12.92
N ARG A 207 -5.76 -36.43 13.73
CA ARG A 207 -5.52 -36.84 15.11
C ARG A 207 -4.51 -37.97 15.22
N LYS A 208 -4.62 -39.01 14.39
CA LYS A 208 -3.63 -40.12 14.36
C LYS A 208 -2.21 -39.61 14.10
N LEU A 209 -2.05 -38.62 13.21
CA LEU A 209 -0.76 -38.00 12.92
C LEU A 209 -0.25 -37.17 14.10
N LEU A 210 -1.11 -36.34 14.69
CA LEU A 210 -0.77 -35.47 15.80
C LEU A 210 -0.44 -36.22 17.09
N ASP A 211 -1.16 -37.31 17.39
CA ASP A 211 -0.98 -38.09 18.62
C ASP A 211 0.25 -39.01 18.58
N SER A 212 0.79 -39.25 17.38
CA SER A 212 2.06 -39.96 17.21
C SER A 212 3.22 -39.26 17.95
N GLU A 213 4.21 -40.01 18.41
CA GLU A 213 5.38 -39.44 19.08
C GLU A 213 6.11 -38.42 18.18
N VAL A 214 6.24 -38.75 16.89
CA VAL A 214 6.87 -37.87 15.89
C VAL A 214 6.05 -36.60 15.70
N GLY A 215 4.73 -36.72 15.55
CA GLY A 215 3.83 -35.58 15.39
C GLY A 215 3.88 -34.62 16.59
N ARG A 216 3.85 -35.17 17.82
CA ARG A 216 4.01 -34.39 19.06
C ARG A 216 5.34 -33.64 19.11
N ASN A 217 6.44 -34.31 18.72
CA ASN A 217 7.76 -33.69 18.68
C ASN A 217 7.84 -32.57 17.63
N ILE A 218 7.31 -32.78 16.42
CA ILE A 218 7.28 -31.75 15.36
C ILE A 218 6.51 -30.52 15.84
N CYS A 219 5.29 -30.69 16.36
CA CYS A 219 4.49 -29.58 16.87
C CYS A 219 5.12 -28.87 18.09
N ALA A 220 5.98 -29.55 18.86
CA ALA A 220 6.70 -28.91 19.96
C ALA A 220 7.85 -28.00 19.47
N THR A 221 8.42 -28.29 18.29
CA THR A 221 9.57 -27.54 17.73
C THR A 221 9.24 -26.63 16.55
N SER A 222 8.07 -26.79 15.94
CA SER A 222 7.61 -26.03 14.77
C SER A 222 6.37 -25.21 15.10
N LEU A 223 6.52 -23.88 15.10
CA LEU A 223 5.41 -22.94 15.35
C LEU A 223 4.28 -23.12 14.34
N SER A 224 4.58 -23.21 13.04
CA SER A 224 3.56 -23.38 11.99
C SER A 224 2.77 -24.68 12.15
N CYS A 225 3.41 -25.78 12.52
CA CYS A 225 2.70 -27.04 12.79
C CYS A 225 1.86 -26.95 14.07
N ASN A 226 2.34 -26.24 15.10
CA ASN A 226 1.59 -26.03 16.34
C ASN A 226 0.34 -25.17 16.11
N GLU A 227 0.44 -24.13 15.28
CA GLU A 227 -0.69 -23.28 14.88
C GLU A 227 -1.77 -24.10 14.17
N VAL A 228 -1.41 -24.90 13.16
CA VAL A 228 -2.36 -25.78 12.46
C VAL A 228 -2.99 -26.80 13.40
N ARG A 229 -2.21 -27.34 14.36
CA ARG A 229 -2.73 -28.26 15.39
C ARG A 229 -3.78 -27.58 16.27
N ARG A 230 -3.52 -26.36 16.76
CA ARG A 230 -4.47 -25.58 17.58
C ARG A 230 -5.77 -25.35 16.81
N GLU A 231 -5.67 -24.93 15.56
CA GLU A 231 -6.83 -24.69 14.70
C GLU A 231 -7.64 -25.97 14.48
N LEU A 232 -6.97 -27.10 14.23
CA LEU A 232 -7.63 -28.41 14.10
C LEU A 232 -8.39 -28.81 15.38
N TRP A 233 -7.78 -28.67 16.55
CA TRP A 233 -8.45 -28.97 17.83
C TRP A 233 -9.65 -28.06 18.06
N LYS A 234 -9.52 -26.76 17.75
CA LYS A 234 -10.63 -25.80 17.83
C LYS A 234 -11.79 -26.19 16.91
N ARG A 235 -11.53 -26.56 15.65
CA ARG A 235 -12.56 -27.03 14.70
C ARG A 235 -13.22 -28.35 15.11
N GLN A 236 -12.53 -29.17 15.89
CA GLN A 236 -13.06 -30.42 16.46
C GLN A 236 -13.83 -30.21 17.78
N GLY A 237 -13.88 -28.99 18.31
CA GLY A 237 -14.47 -28.72 19.63
C GLY A 237 -13.60 -29.18 20.80
N LEU A 238 -12.32 -29.50 20.59
CA LEU A 238 -11.38 -29.96 21.63
C LEU A 238 -10.72 -28.80 22.38
N VAL A 239 -11.49 -27.74 22.65
CA VAL A 239 -10.98 -26.53 23.30
C VAL A 239 -10.55 -26.83 24.74
N ARG A 240 -11.27 -27.74 25.43
CA ARG A 240 -10.95 -28.15 26.81
C ARG A 240 -9.62 -28.87 26.89
N GLU A 241 -9.39 -29.84 26.02
CA GLU A 241 -8.15 -30.61 25.95
C GLU A 241 -6.96 -29.69 25.63
N GLU A 242 -7.17 -28.66 24.80
CA GLU A 242 -6.16 -27.65 24.55
C GLU A 242 -5.82 -26.84 25.80
N GLY A 243 -6.85 -26.43 26.56
CA GLY A 243 -6.67 -25.75 27.84
C GLY A 243 -5.91 -26.59 28.87
N GLU A 244 -6.27 -27.88 29.01
CA GLU A 244 -5.57 -28.80 29.93
C GLU A 244 -4.09 -28.98 29.54
N ARG A 245 -3.82 -29.09 28.24
CA ARG A 245 -2.45 -29.17 27.72
C ARG A 245 -1.68 -27.88 28.03
N ALA A 246 -2.28 -26.73 27.76
CA ALA A 246 -1.68 -25.42 28.02
C ALA A 246 -1.41 -25.21 29.52
N GLU A 247 -2.35 -25.58 30.38
CA GLU A 247 -2.19 -25.53 31.83
C GLU A 247 -0.99 -26.36 32.31
N LYS A 248 -0.80 -27.58 31.77
CA LYS A 248 0.38 -28.40 32.07
C LYS A 248 1.67 -27.73 31.63
N LEU A 249 1.71 -27.09 30.46
CA LEU A 249 2.90 -26.37 30.00
C LEU A 249 3.24 -25.19 30.92
N ILE A 250 2.23 -24.42 31.33
CA ILE A 250 2.40 -23.28 32.25
C ILE A 250 2.94 -23.74 33.60
N LYS A 251 2.37 -24.82 34.16
CA LYS A 251 2.74 -25.34 35.50
C LYS A 251 4.06 -26.11 35.51
N GLU A 252 4.23 -27.06 34.59
CA GLU A 252 5.31 -28.05 34.66
C GLU A 252 6.57 -27.59 33.94
N LYS A 253 6.41 -26.81 32.85
CA LYS A 253 7.53 -26.32 32.05
C LYS A 253 7.83 -24.83 32.24
N GLY A 254 7.00 -24.12 33.02
CA GLY A 254 7.14 -22.68 33.19
C GLY A 254 6.91 -21.92 31.88
N ASP A 255 6.08 -22.44 30.97
CA ASP A 255 5.82 -21.77 29.69
C ASP A 255 5.05 -20.47 29.93
N ARG A 256 5.58 -19.35 29.41
CA ARG A 256 4.98 -18.01 29.51
C ARG A 256 4.49 -17.47 28.18
N ASN A 257 4.37 -18.32 27.17
CA ASN A 257 3.79 -17.92 25.90
C ASN A 257 2.31 -17.56 26.07
N TRP A 258 1.94 -16.35 25.66
CA TRP A 258 0.57 -15.82 25.78
C TRP A 258 -0.50 -16.72 25.16
N LEU A 259 -0.17 -17.47 24.09
CA LEU A 259 -1.11 -18.41 23.47
C LEU A 259 -1.53 -19.56 24.40
N GLU A 260 -0.69 -19.95 25.35
CA GLU A 260 -1.05 -20.96 26.35
C GLU A 260 -2.05 -20.39 27.37
N PHE A 261 -1.87 -19.14 27.80
CA PHE A 261 -2.85 -18.47 28.66
C PHE A 261 -4.20 -18.29 27.95
N LEU A 262 -4.18 -17.89 26.67
CA LEU A 262 -5.40 -17.79 25.86
C LEU A 262 -6.11 -19.15 25.71
N ALA A 263 -5.36 -20.25 25.52
CA ALA A 263 -5.95 -21.58 25.47
C ALA A 263 -6.64 -22.00 26.78
N VAL A 264 -6.03 -21.71 27.94
CA VAL A 264 -6.66 -21.95 29.25
C VAL A 264 -7.92 -21.10 29.40
N LEU A 265 -7.86 -19.82 29.00
CA LEU A 265 -9.02 -18.92 29.03
C LEU A 265 -10.14 -19.42 28.11
N ASP A 266 -9.83 -19.82 26.89
CA ASP A 266 -10.82 -20.35 25.94
C ASP A 266 -11.51 -21.61 26.54
N ALA A 267 -10.75 -22.52 27.14
CA ALA A 267 -11.30 -23.70 27.84
C ALA A 267 -12.14 -23.36 29.08
N THR A 268 -11.82 -22.26 29.76
CA THR A 268 -12.55 -21.76 30.93
C THR A 268 -13.98 -21.38 30.56
N PHE A 269 -14.15 -20.67 29.43
CA PHE A 269 -15.44 -20.15 28.97
C PHE A 269 -16.15 -21.05 27.94
N ASP A 270 -15.54 -22.16 27.54
CA ASP A 270 -16.07 -23.12 26.55
C ASP A 270 -17.52 -23.56 26.84
N CYS A 271 -17.88 -23.81 28.11
CA CYS A 271 -19.24 -24.20 28.50
C CYS A 271 -20.34 -23.16 28.22
N LEU A 272 -19.97 -21.91 27.91
CA LEU A 272 -20.90 -20.83 27.54
C LEU A 272 -21.03 -20.65 26.02
N VAL A 273 -20.22 -21.35 25.22
CA VAL A 273 -20.27 -21.28 23.77
C VAL A 273 -21.35 -22.23 23.26
N ILE A 274 -22.45 -21.68 22.73
CA ILE A 274 -23.55 -22.49 22.19
C ILE A 274 -23.13 -23.05 20.83
N SER A 275 -22.87 -24.35 20.75
CA SER A 275 -22.69 -25.03 19.46
C SER A 275 -24.04 -25.29 18.79
N PRO A 276 -24.21 -25.04 17.47
CA PRO A 276 -25.46 -25.30 16.76
C PRO A 276 -25.87 -26.78 16.69
N THR A 277 -24.98 -27.70 17.08
CA THR A 277 -25.21 -29.15 17.07
C THR A 277 -25.61 -29.74 18.42
N ASP A 278 -25.61 -28.96 19.50
CA ASP A 278 -25.89 -29.51 20.83
C ASP A 278 -27.39 -29.68 21.07
N VAL A 279 -27.80 -30.94 21.13
CA VAL A 279 -29.08 -31.37 21.70
C VAL A 279 -28.98 -31.13 23.20
N ALA A 280 -29.55 -30.01 23.69
CA ALA A 280 -29.49 -29.61 25.09
C ALA A 280 -29.86 -30.76 26.06
N PRO A 281 -29.13 -30.87 27.18
CA PRO A 281 -29.82 -30.63 28.46
C PRO A 281 -28.90 -29.96 29.49
N THR A 282 -28.54 -28.69 29.28
CA THR A 282 -28.05 -27.82 30.36
C THR A 282 -28.78 -26.49 30.24
N THR A 283 -29.43 -26.08 31.32
CA THR A 283 -30.01 -24.73 31.34
C THR A 283 -28.85 -23.72 31.32
N LEU A 284 -29.05 -22.54 30.74
CA LEU A 284 -28.04 -21.46 30.74
C LEU A 284 -27.50 -21.18 32.16
N GLU A 285 -28.36 -21.36 33.16
CA GLU A 285 -28.02 -21.21 34.58
C GLU A 285 -27.00 -22.26 35.06
N ASP A 286 -27.12 -23.51 34.61
CA ASP A 286 -26.19 -24.57 34.97
C ASP A 286 -24.83 -24.38 34.27
N ALA A 287 -24.84 -23.95 33.01
CA ALA A 287 -23.63 -23.61 32.27
C ALA A 287 -22.89 -22.43 32.92
N LYS A 288 -23.61 -21.41 33.40
CA LYS A 288 -23.02 -20.29 34.16
C LYS A 288 -22.40 -20.74 35.48
N LYS A 289 -23.01 -21.68 36.20
CA LYS A 289 -22.45 -22.23 37.44
C LYS A 289 -21.18 -23.04 37.19
N GLU A 290 -21.17 -23.87 36.14
CA GLU A 290 -19.96 -24.59 35.72
C GLU A 290 -18.86 -23.59 35.34
N CYS A 291 -19.19 -22.58 34.54
CA CYS A 291 -18.25 -21.53 34.15
C CYS A 291 -17.69 -20.79 35.36
N ALA A 292 -18.52 -20.40 36.33
CA ALA A 292 -18.09 -19.70 37.53
C ALA A 292 -17.08 -20.54 38.34
N THR A 293 -17.31 -21.85 38.43
CA THR A 293 -16.37 -22.78 39.08
C THR A 293 -15.02 -22.80 38.36
N ARG A 294 -15.02 -22.91 37.03
CA ARG A 294 -13.79 -22.90 36.22
C ARG A 294 -13.05 -21.57 36.26
N VAL A 295 -13.78 -20.46 36.27
CA VAL A 295 -13.21 -19.12 36.45
C VAL A 295 -12.44 -19.07 37.75
N GLN A 296 -12.98 -19.66 38.83
CA GLN A 296 -12.28 -19.69 40.11
C GLN A 296 -11.02 -20.57 40.08
N GLU A 297 -11.07 -21.74 39.46
CA GLU A 297 -9.90 -22.62 39.29
C GLU A 297 -8.79 -21.93 38.48
N THR A 298 -9.17 -21.32 37.36
CA THR A 298 -8.25 -20.58 36.47
C THR A 298 -7.66 -19.36 37.18
N ARG A 299 -8.45 -18.67 38.01
CA ARG A 299 -7.97 -17.57 38.84
C ARG A 299 -6.94 -18.01 39.85
N VAL A 300 -7.11 -19.17 40.49
CA VAL A 300 -6.11 -19.74 41.40
C VAL A 300 -4.82 -20.06 40.65
N LEU A 301 -4.92 -20.63 39.45
CA LEU A 301 -3.77 -20.88 38.60
C LEU A 301 -3.01 -19.60 38.27
N PHE A 302 -3.68 -18.60 37.69
CA PHE A 302 -3.02 -17.36 37.26
C PHE A 302 -2.53 -16.51 38.43
N THR A 303 -3.20 -16.53 39.58
CA THR A 303 -2.72 -15.86 40.81
C THR A 303 -1.39 -16.44 41.25
N ARG A 304 -1.27 -17.76 41.33
CA ARG A 304 -0.01 -18.42 41.67
C ARG A 304 1.09 -18.06 40.67
N VAL A 305 0.81 -18.11 39.38
CA VAL A 305 1.79 -17.75 38.34
C VAL A 305 2.25 -16.31 38.50
N ALA A 306 1.33 -15.37 38.72
CA ALA A 306 1.65 -13.97 38.96
C ALA A 306 2.50 -13.75 40.23
N GLU A 307 2.24 -14.52 41.30
CA GLU A 307 3.02 -14.45 42.54
C GLU A 307 4.43 -15.05 42.40
N GLU A 308 4.55 -16.17 41.67
CA GLU A 308 5.83 -16.83 41.40
C GLU A 308 6.74 -15.96 40.52
N ASP A 309 6.17 -15.32 39.50
CA ASP A 309 6.93 -14.52 38.53
C ASP A 309 7.20 -13.09 39.04
N GLY A 310 6.22 -12.50 39.77
CA GLY A 310 6.24 -11.11 40.22
C GLY A 310 6.49 -10.13 39.07
N SER A 311 7.33 -9.12 39.29
CA SER A 311 7.66 -8.10 38.28
C SER A 311 8.58 -8.58 37.15
N LYS A 312 9.03 -9.84 37.17
CA LYS A 312 9.92 -10.39 36.13
C LYS A 312 9.17 -10.82 34.88
N ASP A 313 7.92 -11.24 35.00
CA ASP A 313 7.06 -11.63 33.89
C ASP A 313 5.64 -11.11 34.09
N ARG A 314 5.10 -10.46 33.07
CA ARG A 314 3.77 -9.82 33.13
C ARG A 314 2.62 -10.77 32.80
N SER A 315 2.88 -11.97 32.30
CA SER A 315 1.87 -12.84 31.70
C SER A 315 0.82 -13.29 32.71
N GLY A 316 1.21 -13.66 33.93
CA GLY A 316 0.26 -14.03 34.99
C GLY A 316 -0.68 -12.88 35.39
N LEU A 317 -0.13 -11.67 35.53
CA LEU A 317 -0.92 -10.48 35.86
C LEU A 317 -1.88 -10.09 34.73
N LEU A 318 -1.43 -10.14 33.47
CA LEU A 318 -2.28 -9.91 32.29
C LEU A 318 -3.37 -10.96 32.15
N ALA A 319 -3.06 -12.23 32.45
CA ALA A 319 -4.03 -13.31 32.36
C ALA A 319 -5.15 -13.16 33.39
N LEU A 320 -4.86 -12.63 34.58
CA LEU A 320 -5.89 -12.29 35.57
C LEU A 320 -6.82 -11.17 35.09
N LEU A 321 -6.27 -10.14 34.44
CA LEU A 321 -7.05 -9.04 33.86
C LEU A 321 -7.97 -9.54 32.74
N GLU A 322 -7.42 -10.34 31.82
CA GLU A 322 -8.18 -10.91 30.70
C GLU A 322 -9.26 -11.90 31.19
N LEU A 323 -8.95 -12.72 32.19
CA LEU A 323 -9.94 -13.60 32.85
C LEU A 323 -11.12 -12.79 33.40
N GLU A 324 -10.82 -11.71 34.12
CA GLU A 324 -11.85 -10.88 34.73
C GLU A 324 -12.69 -10.13 33.69
N LYS A 325 -12.05 -9.60 32.64
CA LYS A 325 -12.74 -8.97 31.51
C LYS A 325 -13.73 -9.94 30.87
N ARG A 326 -13.28 -11.15 30.49
CA ARG A 326 -14.16 -12.18 29.90
C ARG A 326 -15.26 -12.63 30.85
N ALA A 327 -14.96 -12.75 32.16
CA ALA A 327 -15.97 -13.09 33.17
C ALA A 327 -17.09 -12.02 33.26
N ARG A 328 -16.74 -10.73 33.12
CA ARG A 328 -17.72 -9.63 33.04
C ARG A 328 -18.53 -9.68 31.77
N ASP A 329 -17.88 -9.86 30.61
CA ASP A 329 -18.54 -9.94 29.31
C ASP A 329 -19.58 -11.08 29.28
N HIS A 330 -19.30 -12.19 29.96
CA HIS A 330 -20.22 -13.33 30.09
C HIS A 330 -21.20 -13.25 31.29
N GLY A 331 -21.10 -12.20 32.13
CA GLY A 331 -21.96 -12.01 33.29
C GLY A 331 -21.82 -13.08 34.38
N VAL A 332 -20.60 -13.62 34.56
CA VAL A 332 -20.24 -14.60 35.59
C VAL A 332 -19.23 -14.05 36.61
N SER A 333 -18.85 -12.78 36.49
CA SER A 333 -18.05 -12.11 37.51
C SER A 333 -18.86 -11.90 38.79
N GLU A 334 -18.26 -12.24 39.93
CA GLU A 334 -18.88 -12.16 41.26
C GLU A 334 -18.57 -10.84 41.98
N GLU A 335 -17.50 -10.13 41.57
CA GLU A 335 -16.98 -8.95 42.26
C GLU A 335 -16.90 -7.74 41.32
N PRO A 336 -17.80 -6.75 41.47
CA PRO A 336 -17.85 -5.58 40.61
C PRO A 336 -16.59 -4.72 40.60
N THR A 337 -15.72 -4.77 41.62
CA THR A 337 -14.50 -3.94 41.69
C THR A 337 -13.23 -4.65 41.23
N ARG A 338 -13.30 -5.96 41.01
CA ARG A 338 -12.12 -6.83 40.86
C ARG A 338 -11.23 -6.43 39.68
N LEU A 339 -11.80 -5.93 38.58
CA LEU A 339 -10.99 -5.48 37.44
C LEU A 339 -10.13 -4.27 37.83
N VAL A 340 -10.70 -3.28 38.52
CA VAL A 340 -9.93 -2.12 39.00
C VAL A 340 -8.89 -2.54 40.03
N ASP A 341 -9.21 -3.48 40.93
CA ASP A 341 -8.24 -4.03 41.89
C ASP A 341 -7.03 -4.66 41.16
N LEU A 342 -7.29 -5.42 40.09
CA LEU A 342 -6.26 -6.03 39.26
C LEU A 342 -5.47 -4.99 38.44
N MET A 343 -6.12 -3.94 37.94
CA MET A 343 -5.45 -2.85 37.23
C MET A 343 -4.52 -2.06 38.16
N GLU A 344 -4.98 -1.73 39.37
CA GLU A 344 -4.17 -1.09 40.41
C GLU A 344 -2.97 -1.97 40.79
N ARG A 345 -3.18 -3.29 40.98
CA ARG A 345 -2.09 -4.25 41.22
C ARG A 345 -1.08 -4.26 40.06
N TYR A 346 -1.56 -4.38 38.83
CA TYR A 346 -0.69 -4.38 37.64
C TYR A 346 0.15 -3.10 37.56
N PHE A 347 -0.47 -1.94 37.76
CA PHE A 347 0.23 -0.66 37.74
C PHE A 347 1.28 -0.57 38.87
N ASN A 348 0.97 -1.09 40.07
CA ASN A 348 1.92 -1.12 41.16
C ASN A 348 3.14 -2.00 40.82
N GLU A 349 2.97 -3.13 40.15
CA GLU A 349 4.07 -4.06 39.83
C GLU A 349 4.85 -3.68 38.55
N ILE A 350 4.17 -3.20 37.51
CA ILE A 350 4.71 -2.99 36.15
C ILE A 350 4.69 -1.52 35.71
N GLY A 351 4.17 -0.61 36.54
CA GLY A 351 4.00 0.81 36.18
C GLY A 351 5.27 1.58 35.83
N ASP A 352 6.44 1.10 36.25
CA ASP A 352 7.76 1.63 35.86
C ASP A 352 8.26 1.12 34.50
N LYS A 353 7.46 0.33 33.77
CA LYS A 353 7.77 -0.15 32.42
C LYS A 353 6.97 0.63 31.37
N VAL A 354 7.58 0.87 30.21
CA VAL A 354 6.96 1.65 29.11
C VAL A 354 5.71 0.96 28.54
N CYS A 355 5.65 -0.38 28.61
CA CYS A 355 4.52 -1.16 28.12
C CYS A 355 3.25 -1.06 28.99
N CYS A 356 3.33 -0.57 30.23
CA CYS A 356 2.20 -0.57 31.17
C CYS A 356 0.95 0.09 30.58
N PHE A 357 1.12 1.21 29.88
CA PHE A 357 -0.01 1.89 29.25
C PHE A 357 -0.73 1.01 28.22
N GLU A 358 0.00 0.46 27.25
CA GLU A 358 -0.59 -0.37 26.18
C GLU A 358 -1.16 -1.68 26.72
N ASP A 359 -0.52 -2.24 27.75
CA ASP A 359 -0.97 -3.46 28.42
C ASP A 359 -2.32 -3.28 29.13
N LEU A 360 -2.51 -2.15 29.82
CA LEU A 360 -3.73 -1.89 30.61
C LEU A 360 -4.85 -1.20 29.81
N LYS A 361 -4.53 -0.54 28.68
CA LYS A 361 -5.49 0.18 27.83
C LYS A 361 -6.74 -0.64 27.46
N PRO A 362 -6.66 -1.94 27.09
CA PRO A 362 -7.84 -2.76 26.77
C PRO A 362 -8.83 -2.96 27.92
N TYR A 363 -8.43 -2.68 29.17
CA TYR A 363 -9.23 -2.92 30.38
C TYR A 363 -9.83 -1.64 30.98
N THR A 364 -9.72 -0.50 30.30
CA THR A 364 -10.16 0.82 30.80
C THR A 364 -11.67 1.10 30.60
N LEU A 365 -12.44 0.15 30.05
CA LEU A 365 -13.90 0.20 29.96
C LEU A 365 -14.53 -0.15 31.32
N LEU A 366 -14.60 0.84 32.20
CA LEU A 366 -15.04 0.70 33.59
C LEU A 366 -16.43 1.32 33.82
N GLY A 367 -17.17 0.82 34.83
CA GLY A 367 -18.37 1.49 35.32
C GLY A 367 -18.06 2.84 35.97
N SER A 368 -19.07 3.67 36.25
CA SER A 368 -18.87 5.04 36.78
C SER A 368 -18.04 5.08 38.07
N ASP A 369 -18.38 4.24 39.06
CA ASP A 369 -17.69 4.23 40.37
C ASP A 369 -16.27 3.68 40.26
N GLU A 370 -16.10 2.62 39.46
CA GLU A 370 -14.80 2.03 39.13
C GLU A 370 -13.89 3.02 38.41
N HIS A 371 -14.44 3.78 37.47
CA HIS A 371 -13.74 4.81 36.74
C HIS A 371 -13.26 5.92 37.69
N CYS A 372 -14.14 6.45 38.54
CA CYS A 372 -13.76 7.45 39.55
C CYS A 372 -12.64 6.94 40.46
N ARG A 373 -12.70 5.67 40.90
CA ARG A 373 -11.65 5.04 41.71
C ARG A 373 -10.33 4.96 40.95
N TRP A 374 -10.36 4.52 39.69
CA TRP A 374 -9.18 4.41 38.85
C TRP A 374 -8.50 5.76 38.63
N ILE A 375 -9.27 6.81 38.35
CA ILE A 375 -8.73 8.18 38.22
C ILE A 375 -8.11 8.65 39.53
N ALA A 376 -8.81 8.48 40.66
CA ALA A 376 -8.28 8.85 41.97
C ALA A 376 -7.00 8.07 42.34
N PHE A 377 -6.84 6.83 41.87
CA PHE A 377 -5.60 6.07 42.01
C PHE A 377 -4.46 6.69 41.19
N LEU A 378 -4.72 7.03 39.92
CA LEU A 378 -3.72 7.61 39.02
C LEU A 378 -3.27 9.01 39.47
N GLU A 379 -4.20 9.83 39.98
CA GLU A 379 -3.88 11.16 40.52
C GLU A 379 -3.00 11.13 41.77
N ARG A 380 -2.95 10.00 42.50
CA ARG A 380 -2.05 9.81 43.64
C ARG A 380 -0.61 9.51 43.25
N VAL A 381 -0.34 9.22 41.98
CA VAL A 381 1.02 8.96 41.51
C VAL A 381 1.86 10.23 41.72
N PRO A 382 3.05 10.14 42.37
CA PRO A 382 3.85 11.31 42.69
C PRO A 382 4.19 12.16 41.46
N SER A 383 3.95 13.47 41.55
CA SER A 383 4.27 14.43 40.49
C SER A 383 5.76 14.77 40.38
N MET A 384 6.54 14.40 41.41
CA MET A 384 7.98 14.55 41.46
C MET A 384 8.66 13.21 41.20
N PHE A 385 9.68 13.22 40.35
CA PHE A 385 10.49 12.04 40.03
C PHE A 385 11.97 12.38 40.12
N SER A 386 12.76 11.44 40.65
CA SER A 386 14.23 11.53 40.73
C SER A 386 14.93 10.35 40.04
N SER A 387 14.15 9.39 39.53
CA SER A 387 14.63 8.21 38.82
C SER A 387 13.83 7.97 37.55
N ILE A 388 14.40 7.20 36.61
CA ILE A 388 13.74 6.81 35.37
C ILE A 388 12.45 6.01 35.65
N ASP A 389 12.47 5.13 36.65
CA ASP A 389 11.30 4.32 37.02
C ASP A 389 10.16 5.18 37.56
N GLY A 390 10.47 6.20 38.38
CA GLY A 390 9.50 7.19 38.85
C GLY A 390 8.91 8.01 37.70
N LEU A 391 9.76 8.44 36.76
CA LEU A 391 9.32 9.14 35.55
C LEU A 391 8.38 8.28 34.69
N ARG A 392 8.71 7.00 34.47
CA ARG A 392 7.87 6.08 33.69
C ARG A 392 6.50 5.87 34.33
N ARG A 393 6.45 5.72 35.66
CA ARG A 393 5.18 5.66 36.41
C ARG A 393 4.35 6.92 36.21
N PHE A 394 4.98 8.09 36.33
CA PHE A 394 4.33 9.38 36.06
C PHE A 394 3.77 9.44 34.63
N ILE A 395 4.58 9.13 33.63
CA ILE A 395 4.17 9.13 32.21
C ILE A 395 2.98 8.20 31.98
N ASN A 396 3.06 6.95 32.44
CA ASN A 396 1.97 5.97 32.28
C ASN A 396 0.68 6.47 32.93
N ALA A 397 0.78 7.06 34.14
CA ALA A 397 -0.39 7.62 34.82
C ALA A 397 -1.05 8.73 34.00
N TYR A 398 -0.25 9.67 33.46
CA TYR A 398 -0.77 10.79 32.68
C TYR A 398 -1.28 10.40 31.30
N LYS A 399 -0.73 9.33 30.68
CA LYS A 399 -1.36 8.73 29.49
C LYS A 399 -2.76 8.21 29.80
N PHE A 400 -2.96 7.54 30.94
CA PHE A 400 -4.28 7.09 31.37
C PHE A 400 -5.24 8.23 31.73
N LEU A 401 -4.76 9.24 32.46
CA LEU A 401 -5.56 10.42 32.79
C LEU A 401 -6.04 11.12 31.53
N ARG A 402 -5.17 11.28 30.52
CA ARG A 402 -5.56 11.84 29.23
C ARG A 402 -6.54 10.94 28.47
N HIS A 403 -6.28 9.63 28.42
CA HIS A 403 -7.15 8.66 27.75
C HIS A 403 -8.58 8.67 28.33
N SER A 404 -8.70 8.98 29.62
CA SER A 404 -9.94 8.93 30.40
C SER A 404 -10.76 10.22 30.40
N LEU A 405 -10.30 11.29 29.73
CA LEU A 405 -10.99 12.57 29.74
C LEU A 405 -12.43 12.48 29.19
N THR A 406 -13.34 13.18 29.84
CA THR A 406 -14.72 13.37 29.40
C THR A 406 -14.88 14.62 28.52
N SER A 407 -15.98 14.72 27.78
CA SER A 407 -16.20 15.85 26.86
C SER A 407 -16.22 17.21 27.56
N SER A 408 -16.67 17.28 28.82
CA SER A 408 -16.67 18.50 29.63
C SER A 408 -15.28 18.97 30.04
N GLU A 409 -14.30 18.08 30.05
CA GLU A 409 -12.93 18.36 30.46
C GLU A 409 -12.02 18.71 29.28
N ILE A 410 -12.54 18.68 28.05
CA ILE A 410 -11.82 19.01 26.82
C ILE A 410 -12.25 20.42 26.40
N THR A 411 -11.56 21.41 26.94
CA THR A 411 -11.76 22.83 26.62
C THR A 411 -10.43 23.49 26.27
N ALA A 412 -10.46 24.63 25.60
CA ALA A 412 -9.24 25.36 25.24
C ALA A 412 -8.38 25.70 26.48
N ASP A 413 -9.00 26.11 27.59
CA ASP A 413 -8.29 26.47 28.82
C ASP A 413 -7.65 25.24 29.49
N THR A 414 -8.40 24.14 29.58
CA THR A 414 -7.92 22.90 30.23
C THR A 414 -6.83 22.21 29.42
N GLU A 415 -6.97 22.12 28.10
CA GLU A 415 -5.94 21.58 27.23
C GLU A 415 -4.67 22.48 27.24
N SER A 416 -4.82 23.80 27.30
CA SER A 416 -3.69 24.74 27.44
C SER A 416 -2.92 24.50 28.74
N ALA A 417 -3.63 24.30 29.86
CA ALA A 417 -3.00 23.97 31.14
C ALA A 417 -2.28 22.61 31.10
N ARG A 418 -2.85 21.60 30.43
CA ARG A 418 -2.22 20.28 30.27
C ARG A 418 -0.94 20.36 29.44
N VAL A 419 -0.94 21.09 28.33
CA VAL A 419 0.26 21.33 27.52
C VAL A 419 1.37 21.94 28.38
N ALA A 420 1.07 23.02 29.12
CA ALA A 420 2.07 23.70 29.95
C ALA A 420 2.64 22.73 31.01
N LEU A 421 1.79 21.90 31.61
CA LEU A 421 2.23 20.86 32.54
C LEU A 421 3.17 19.84 31.86
N TYR A 422 2.79 19.30 30.70
CA TYR A 422 3.59 18.30 29.98
C TYR A 422 4.94 18.87 29.53
N ALA A 423 4.96 20.08 28.97
CA ALA A 423 6.17 20.76 28.54
C ALA A 423 7.12 21.02 29.73
N LYS A 424 6.60 21.56 30.84
CA LYS A 424 7.38 21.75 32.07
C LYS A 424 7.97 20.44 32.59
N LYS A 425 7.16 19.38 32.69
CA LYS A 425 7.59 18.07 33.19
C LYS A 425 8.63 17.43 32.28
N TYR A 426 8.52 17.63 30.97
CA TYR A 426 9.54 17.20 30.02
C TYR A 426 10.90 17.86 30.31
N MET A 427 10.93 19.19 30.50
CA MET A 427 12.17 19.91 30.83
C MET A 427 12.79 19.43 32.15
N GLU A 428 11.96 19.23 33.18
CA GLU A 428 12.40 18.68 34.48
C GLU A 428 13.02 17.28 34.36
N ALA A 429 12.56 16.48 33.39
CA ALA A 429 12.98 15.09 33.20
C ALA A 429 14.25 14.92 32.34
N LEU A 430 14.61 15.90 31.51
CA LEU A 430 15.77 15.83 30.61
C LEU A 430 17.09 15.43 31.28
N PRO A 431 17.43 15.90 32.50
CA PRO A 431 18.67 15.49 33.17
C PRO A 431 18.77 13.98 33.42
N LEU A 432 17.65 13.25 33.51
CA LEU A 432 17.64 11.81 33.74
C LEU A 432 18.17 10.99 32.54
N GLY A 433 18.24 11.61 31.36
CA GLY A 433 18.76 10.99 30.13
C GLY A 433 19.98 11.71 29.54
N SER A 434 20.68 12.55 30.30
CA SER A 434 21.83 13.32 29.79
C SER A 434 22.99 12.46 29.32
N ASP A 435 23.18 11.32 29.99
CA ASP A 435 24.34 10.44 29.79
C ASP A 435 24.07 9.33 28.77
N LEU A 436 22.87 9.32 28.16
CA LEU A 436 22.49 8.33 27.17
C LEU A 436 23.21 8.57 25.84
N PRO A 437 23.62 7.50 25.13
CA PRO A 437 24.11 7.61 23.78
C PRO A 437 23.11 8.32 22.86
N THR A 438 23.61 8.99 21.82
CA THR A 438 22.76 9.69 20.84
C THR A 438 21.86 8.76 20.01
N THR A 439 22.06 7.45 20.12
CA THR A 439 21.23 6.40 19.51
C THR A 439 20.05 5.99 20.38
N GLU A 440 20.11 6.27 21.69
CA GLU A 440 19.03 5.95 22.63
C GLU A 440 17.96 7.04 22.65
N LEU A 441 16.73 6.64 22.95
CA LEU A 441 15.61 7.57 23.13
C LEU A 441 15.67 8.21 24.52
N GLN A 442 15.21 9.45 24.63
CA GLN A 442 15.08 10.08 25.95
C GLN A 442 13.95 9.41 26.73
N PRO A 443 14.14 9.09 28.03
CA PRO A 443 13.09 8.50 28.86
C PRO A 443 11.83 9.37 28.99
N ALA A 444 11.96 10.67 28.70
CA ALA A 444 10.90 11.66 28.79
C ALA A 444 10.11 11.88 27.48
N ASP A 445 10.50 11.23 26.36
CA ASP A 445 9.94 11.51 25.02
C ASP A 445 8.40 11.45 24.97
N ASP A 446 7.79 10.52 25.72
CA ASP A 446 6.33 10.40 25.78
C ASP A 446 5.61 11.63 26.34
N LEU A 447 6.27 12.46 27.16
CA LEU A 447 5.70 13.73 27.63
C LEU A 447 5.56 14.73 26.48
N VAL A 448 6.52 14.75 25.56
CA VAL A 448 6.45 15.59 24.36
C VAL A 448 5.40 15.06 23.39
N LEU A 449 5.26 13.74 23.26
CA LEU A 449 4.20 13.14 22.44
C LEU A 449 2.80 13.46 23.02
N LEU A 450 2.64 13.42 24.35
CA LEU A 450 1.42 13.88 25.03
C LEU A 450 1.15 15.36 24.74
N ALA A 451 2.16 16.22 24.90
CA ALA A 451 2.04 17.65 24.61
C ALA A 451 1.65 17.90 23.14
N GLY A 452 2.30 17.23 22.19
CA GLY A 452 2.00 17.34 20.76
C GLY A 452 0.57 16.90 20.42
N ASN A 453 0.08 15.80 21.01
CA ASN A 453 -1.30 15.35 20.83
C ASN A 453 -2.29 16.40 21.37
N THR A 454 -1.98 16.98 22.53
CA THR A 454 -2.78 18.00 23.20
C THR A 454 -2.81 19.31 22.38
N PHE A 455 -1.69 19.72 21.78
CA PHE A 455 -1.65 20.86 20.88
C PHE A 455 -2.50 20.68 19.62
N ILE A 456 -2.51 19.47 19.06
CA ILE A 456 -3.34 19.16 17.89
C ILE A 456 -4.83 19.21 18.28
N SER A 457 -5.19 18.74 19.48
CA SER A 457 -6.54 18.91 20.03
C SER A 457 -6.90 20.38 20.21
N LEU A 458 -5.99 21.20 20.76
CA LEU A 458 -6.16 22.65 20.88
C LEU A 458 -6.39 23.31 19.51
N TRP A 459 -5.55 23.00 18.53
CA TRP A 459 -5.72 23.50 17.16
C TRP A 459 -7.09 23.15 16.59
N LYS A 460 -7.60 21.92 16.83
CA LYS A 460 -8.95 21.54 16.41
C LYS A 460 -10.06 22.27 17.15
N LEU A 461 -9.85 22.61 18.42
CA LEU A 461 -10.84 23.34 19.22
C LEU A 461 -10.89 24.83 18.88
N THR A 462 -9.74 25.45 18.58
CA THR A 462 -9.61 26.90 18.42
C THR A 462 -9.46 27.35 16.98
N GLU A 463 -9.14 26.44 16.06
CA GLU A 463 -8.76 26.73 14.66
C GLU A 463 -7.57 27.70 14.55
N ASP A 464 -6.71 27.76 15.58
CA ASP A 464 -5.53 28.63 15.64
C ASP A 464 -4.25 27.87 15.31
N ASP A 465 -3.68 28.15 14.14
CA ASP A 465 -2.43 27.56 13.65
C ASP A 465 -1.24 27.78 14.62
N ASN A 466 -1.27 28.80 15.47
CA ASN A 466 -0.23 29.03 16.48
C ASN A 466 -0.04 27.83 17.42
N ASN A 467 -1.11 27.03 17.65
CA ASN A 467 -1.00 25.78 18.41
C ASN A 467 -0.18 24.72 17.67
N LEU A 468 -0.30 24.63 16.34
CA LEU A 468 0.56 23.76 15.52
C LEU A 468 2.01 24.23 15.52
N PHE A 469 2.25 25.55 15.54
CA PHE A 469 3.60 26.11 15.66
C PHE A 469 4.26 25.79 17.00
N LYS A 470 3.52 25.92 18.10
CA LYS A 470 4.01 25.53 19.43
C LYS A 470 4.30 24.02 19.49
N ALA A 471 3.44 23.20 18.88
CA ALA A 471 3.69 21.77 18.72
C ALA A 471 5.01 21.51 17.97
N ALA A 472 5.18 22.11 16.79
CA ALA A 472 6.40 21.95 15.99
C ALA A 472 7.65 22.41 16.77
N SER A 473 7.56 23.52 17.50
CA SER A 473 8.67 24.05 18.31
C SER A 473 9.10 23.09 19.41
N LEU A 474 8.15 22.52 20.15
CA LEU A 474 8.47 21.56 21.21
C LEU A 474 9.00 20.24 20.64
N LEU A 475 8.39 19.74 19.56
CA LEU A 475 8.79 18.50 18.90
C LEU A 475 10.19 18.61 18.27
N GLU A 476 10.50 19.71 17.60
CA GLU A 476 11.86 19.96 17.05
C GLU A 476 12.89 20.11 18.16
N PHE A 477 12.54 20.81 19.24
CA PHE A 477 13.41 20.88 20.42
C PHE A 477 13.68 19.49 20.98
N ALA A 478 12.66 18.63 21.05
CA ALA A 478 12.82 17.25 21.50
C ALA A 478 13.77 16.45 20.60
N LEU A 479 13.75 16.63 19.28
CA LEU A 479 14.72 15.98 18.38
C LEU A 479 16.16 16.45 18.58
N THR A 480 16.39 17.62 19.18
CA THR A 480 17.76 18.02 19.60
C THR A 480 18.28 17.17 20.76
N LYS A 481 17.38 16.60 21.57
CA LYS A 481 17.68 15.77 22.75
C LYS A 481 17.54 14.26 22.47
N SER A 482 16.62 13.88 21.59
CA SER A 482 16.30 12.50 21.20
C SER A 482 16.29 12.36 19.67
N LYS A 483 17.48 12.32 19.07
CA LYS A 483 17.65 12.41 17.59
C LYS A 483 17.00 11.26 16.82
N GLN A 484 16.90 10.09 17.44
CA GLN A 484 16.36 8.87 16.82
C GLN A 484 14.85 8.70 17.05
N SER A 485 14.18 9.65 17.70
CA SER A 485 12.73 9.54 17.99
C SER A 485 11.90 9.64 16.71
N PHE A 486 11.58 8.48 16.13
CA PHE A 486 10.77 8.41 14.92
C PHE A 486 9.32 8.82 15.18
N LEU A 487 8.78 8.56 16.38
CA LEU A 487 7.43 8.98 16.77
C LEU A 487 7.27 10.51 16.74
N VAL A 488 8.27 11.25 17.22
CA VAL A 488 8.31 12.72 17.13
C VAL A 488 8.39 13.18 15.67
N ARG A 489 9.21 12.51 14.84
CA ARG A 489 9.30 12.81 13.39
C ARG A 489 7.97 12.59 12.68
N LEU A 490 7.25 11.50 12.99
CA LEU A 490 5.94 11.20 12.42
C LEU A 490 4.92 12.32 12.72
N MET A 491 4.90 12.82 13.96
CA MET A 491 4.06 13.96 14.33
C MET A 491 4.47 15.24 13.61
N LEU A 492 5.78 15.53 13.52
CA LEU A 492 6.29 16.69 12.79
C LEU A 492 5.93 16.67 11.31
N ILE A 493 5.97 15.49 10.66
CA ILE A 493 5.52 15.34 9.26
C ILE A 493 4.06 15.78 9.13
N ARG A 494 3.18 15.31 10.01
CA ARG A 494 1.75 15.70 10.00
C ARG A 494 1.57 17.19 10.26
N VAL A 495 2.22 17.73 11.29
CA VAL A 495 2.13 19.14 11.67
C VAL A 495 2.65 20.06 10.56
N TYR A 496 3.81 19.78 9.96
CA TYR A 496 4.37 20.61 8.90
C TYR A 496 3.53 20.60 7.62
N ARG A 497 2.89 19.48 7.30
CA ARG A 497 1.96 19.43 6.17
C ARG A 497 0.73 20.31 6.40
N LEU A 498 0.17 20.29 7.62
CA LEU A 498 -0.94 21.16 8.01
C LEU A 498 -0.52 22.65 8.03
N LEU A 499 0.72 22.93 8.44
CA LEU A 499 1.29 24.27 8.42
C LEU A 499 1.64 24.77 7.00
N GLY A 500 1.47 23.97 5.93
CA GLY A 500 1.86 24.36 4.57
C GLY A 500 3.38 24.46 4.38
N ALA A 501 4.17 23.71 5.15
CA ALA A 501 5.64 23.64 5.08
C ALA A 501 6.14 22.25 4.66
N PRO A 502 5.77 21.77 3.46
CA PRO A 502 6.02 20.39 3.01
C PRO A 502 7.52 20.04 2.88
N SER A 503 8.41 21.00 2.64
CA SER A 503 9.85 20.72 2.59
C SER A 503 10.40 20.26 3.94
N LEU A 504 9.93 20.85 5.05
CA LEU A 504 10.32 20.42 6.40
C LEU A 504 9.72 19.05 6.73
N ALA A 505 8.48 18.79 6.32
CA ALA A 505 7.89 17.46 6.42
C ALA A 505 8.73 16.41 5.67
N LEU A 506 9.17 16.73 4.44
CA LEU A 506 10.00 15.84 3.64
C LEU A 506 11.39 15.60 4.28
N GLU A 507 12.00 16.61 4.90
CA GLU A 507 13.26 16.46 5.64
C GLU A 507 13.14 15.41 6.76
N HIS A 508 12.07 15.47 7.55
CA HIS A 508 11.82 14.45 8.58
C HIS A 508 11.52 13.07 7.99
N TYR A 509 10.75 13.00 6.91
CA TYR A 509 10.46 11.74 6.22
C TYR A 509 11.74 11.06 5.72
N ARG A 510 12.61 11.80 5.02
CA ARG A 510 13.90 11.29 4.54
C ARG A 510 14.84 10.89 5.69
N ALA A 511 14.79 11.61 6.80
CA ALA A 511 15.58 11.28 8.00
C ALA A 511 15.13 9.98 8.70
N MET A 512 13.90 9.49 8.46
CA MET A 512 13.48 8.16 8.92
C MET A 512 14.06 7.02 8.08
N HIS A 513 14.68 7.32 6.94
CA HIS A 513 15.29 6.32 6.04
C HIS A 513 14.31 5.19 5.63
N VAL A 514 13.07 5.56 5.29
CA VAL A 514 12.04 4.65 4.77
C VAL A 514 12.58 3.88 3.57
N LYS A 515 12.54 2.54 3.63
CA LYS A 515 13.08 1.65 2.59
C LYS A 515 12.20 0.43 2.36
N GLN A 516 12.28 -0.13 1.16
CA GLN A 516 11.64 -1.40 0.80
C GLN A 516 10.14 -1.40 1.12
N VAL A 517 9.63 -2.42 1.82
CA VAL A 517 8.22 -2.55 2.21
C VAL A 517 7.68 -1.34 2.97
N GLN A 518 8.54 -0.57 3.65
CA GLN A 518 8.09 0.64 4.33
C GLN A 518 7.58 1.72 3.37
N HIS A 519 7.96 1.70 2.09
CA HIS A 519 7.37 2.61 1.09
C HIS A 519 5.88 2.31 0.89
N ASP A 520 5.48 1.04 0.91
CA ASP A 520 4.07 0.63 0.79
C ASP A 520 3.26 1.08 2.01
N THR A 521 3.85 0.98 3.20
CA THR A 521 3.13 1.26 4.45
C THR A 521 3.18 2.73 4.88
N LEU A 522 4.27 3.46 4.62
CA LEU A 522 4.54 4.80 5.20
C LEU A 522 4.65 5.95 4.19
N SER A 523 4.78 5.70 2.88
CA SER A 523 4.97 6.81 1.92
C SER A 523 3.76 7.76 1.85
N HIS A 524 2.58 7.29 2.24
CA HIS A 524 1.34 8.09 2.35
C HIS A 524 1.51 9.30 3.28
N LEU A 525 2.42 9.23 4.26
CA LEU A 525 2.70 10.33 5.18
C LEU A 525 3.15 11.62 4.48
N ILE A 526 3.83 11.50 3.33
CA ILE A 526 4.27 12.64 2.53
C ILE A 526 3.58 12.71 1.15
N LEU A 527 3.23 11.57 0.56
CA LEU A 527 2.74 11.49 -0.82
C LEU A 527 1.23 11.63 -0.99
N SER A 528 0.43 11.42 0.06
CA SER A 528 -1.03 11.62 -0.04
C SER A 528 -1.38 13.05 -0.43
N ARG A 529 -2.10 13.31 -1.53
CA ARG A 529 -2.36 14.66 -2.06
C ARG A 529 -1.11 15.55 -2.23
N ALA A 530 0.06 14.98 -2.47
CA ALA A 530 1.32 15.72 -2.57
C ALA A 530 1.36 16.71 -3.75
N SER A 531 0.55 16.50 -4.78
CA SER A 531 0.33 17.44 -5.89
C SER A 531 -0.05 18.85 -5.43
N THR A 532 -0.77 18.98 -4.30
CA THR A 532 -1.11 20.26 -3.64
C THR A 532 0.13 21.11 -3.33
N PHE A 533 1.27 20.45 -3.10
CA PHE A 533 2.54 21.06 -2.73
C PHE A 533 3.58 21.02 -3.86
N SER A 534 3.21 20.50 -5.04
CA SER A 534 4.16 20.22 -6.10
C SER A 534 4.65 21.47 -6.80
N LEU A 535 5.96 21.51 -7.02
CA LEU A 535 6.67 22.56 -7.75
C LEU A 535 7.14 22.08 -9.13
N ALA A 536 6.60 20.96 -9.62
CA ALA A 536 7.00 20.32 -10.88
C ALA A 536 6.82 21.24 -12.10
N ALA A 537 5.80 22.10 -12.11
CA ALA A 537 5.60 23.14 -13.13
C ALA A 537 6.81 24.07 -13.27
N MET A 538 7.54 24.33 -12.18
CA MET A 538 8.76 25.13 -12.17
C MET A 538 10.04 24.31 -12.44
N GLY A 539 9.91 23.00 -12.61
CA GLY A 539 11.03 22.07 -12.83
C GLY A 539 11.65 21.52 -11.54
N ASP A 540 11.08 21.82 -10.37
CA ASP A 540 11.48 21.16 -9.12
C ASP A 540 10.74 19.80 -9.04
N LEU A 541 11.46 18.74 -9.39
CA LEU A 541 10.94 17.37 -9.44
C LEU A 541 11.08 16.62 -8.12
N THR A 542 11.28 17.31 -6.99
CA THR A 542 11.55 16.67 -5.71
C THR A 542 10.46 15.67 -5.32
N LEU A 543 9.19 16.09 -5.26
CA LEU A 543 8.08 15.19 -4.89
C LEU A 543 7.76 14.14 -5.97
N ALA A 544 7.96 14.47 -7.25
CA ALA A 544 7.81 13.49 -8.33
C ALA A 544 8.87 12.38 -8.21
N THR A 545 10.10 12.73 -7.85
CA THR A 545 11.18 11.77 -7.58
C THR A 545 10.85 10.88 -6.39
N GLU A 546 10.29 11.43 -5.31
CA GLU A 546 9.83 10.63 -4.16
C GLU A 546 8.75 9.60 -4.56
N CYS A 547 7.85 9.95 -5.49
CA CYS A 547 6.88 9.00 -6.02
C CYS A 547 7.58 7.84 -6.75
N LEU A 548 8.57 8.14 -7.59
CA LEU A 548 9.34 7.14 -8.34
C LEU A 548 10.22 6.26 -7.42
N GLU A 549 10.81 6.86 -6.39
CA GLU A 549 11.58 6.14 -5.36
C GLU A 549 10.68 5.18 -4.57
N SER A 550 9.51 5.64 -4.12
CA SER A 550 8.56 4.79 -3.41
C SER A 550 8.00 3.65 -4.26
N THR A 551 8.04 3.78 -5.60
CA THR A 551 7.56 2.76 -6.53
C THR A 551 8.54 1.60 -6.71
N GLN A 552 9.82 1.78 -6.31
CA GLN A 552 10.86 0.76 -6.52
C GLN A 552 10.55 -0.58 -5.82
N ILE A 553 9.86 -0.57 -4.67
CA ILE A 553 9.46 -1.81 -3.99
C ILE A 553 8.54 -2.68 -4.85
N TYR A 554 7.64 -2.09 -5.63
CA TYR A 554 6.71 -2.84 -6.49
C TYR A 554 7.43 -3.42 -7.71
N LEU A 555 8.41 -2.69 -8.25
CA LEU A 555 9.28 -3.20 -9.30
C LEU A 555 10.10 -4.39 -8.80
N SER A 556 10.73 -4.26 -7.61
CA SER A 556 11.43 -5.37 -6.96
C SER A 556 10.50 -6.55 -6.68
N ASN A 557 9.26 -6.31 -6.20
CA ASN A 557 8.27 -7.37 -6.00
C ASN A 557 8.01 -8.17 -7.29
N SER A 558 7.69 -7.49 -8.38
CA SER A 558 7.40 -8.13 -9.68
C SER A 558 8.59 -8.92 -10.26
N GLN A 559 9.83 -8.57 -9.86
CA GLN A 559 11.05 -9.19 -10.39
C GLN A 559 11.63 -10.28 -9.49
N GLU A 560 11.49 -10.16 -8.17
CA GLU A 560 12.21 -10.98 -7.19
C GLU A 560 11.29 -11.92 -6.40
N THR A 561 10.05 -11.53 -6.09
CA THR A 561 9.18 -12.32 -5.21
C THR A 561 8.87 -13.71 -5.79
N GLY A 562 8.62 -13.79 -7.10
CA GLY A 562 8.48 -15.06 -7.81
C GLY A 562 9.70 -15.98 -7.67
N ASP A 563 10.92 -15.44 -7.59
CA ASP A 563 12.13 -16.24 -7.38
C ASP A 563 12.24 -16.73 -5.92
N PHE A 564 11.74 -15.99 -4.95
CA PHE A 564 11.62 -16.48 -3.56
C PHE A 564 10.59 -17.60 -3.44
N VAL A 565 9.48 -17.53 -4.20
CA VAL A 565 8.52 -18.65 -4.31
C VAL A 565 9.24 -19.89 -4.86
N VAL A 566 10.01 -19.76 -5.94
CA VAL A 566 10.81 -20.85 -6.53
C VAL A 566 11.81 -21.45 -5.52
N ARG A 567 12.50 -20.61 -4.74
CA ARG A 567 13.39 -21.08 -3.66
C ARG A 567 12.62 -21.85 -2.58
N ALA A 568 11.42 -21.41 -2.22
CA ALA A 568 10.58 -22.09 -1.25
C ALA A 568 10.14 -23.48 -1.75
N PHE A 569 9.78 -23.62 -3.02
CA PHE A 569 9.53 -24.94 -3.63
C PHE A 569 10.76 -25.86 -3.60
N THR A 570 11.94 -25.30 -3.91
CA THR A 570 13.21 -26.05 -3.96
C THR A 570 13.64 -26.50 -2.57
N GLY A 571 13.46 -25.66 -1.55
CA GLY A 571 13.75 -25.95 -0.15
C GLY A 571 12.63 -26.68 0.61
N GLU A 572 11.58 -27.12 -0.10
CA GLU A 572 10.39 -27.76 0.45
C GLU A 572 9.70 -26.96 1.57
N LYS A 573 9.70 -25.62 1.49
CA LYS A 573 9.09 -24.69 2.46
C LYS A 573 7.60 -24.47 2.21
N TYR A 574 6.83 -25.56 2.27
CA TYR A 574 5.41 -25.57 1.92
C TYR A 574 4.54 -24.67 2.80
N SER A 575 4.92 -24.40 4.05
CA SER A 575 4.16 -23.45 4.88
C SER A 575 4.34 -21.99 4.46
N GLN A 576 5.46 -21.67 3.78
CA GLN A 576 5.79 -20.30 3.36
C GLN A 576 5.30 -19.96 1.95
N ILE A 577 5.16 -20.95 1.06
CA ILE A 577 4.74 -20.71 -0.33
C ILE A 577 3.42 -19.91 -0.43
N PRO A 578 2.33 -20.27 0.28
CA PRO A 578 1.09 -19.47 0.24
C PRO A 578 1.28 -18.05 0.79
N GLN A 579 2.19 -17.87 1.75
CA GLN A 579 2.46 -16.55 2.35
C GLN A 579 3.23 -15.64 1.39
N PHE A 580 4.20 -16.18 0.63
CA PHE A 580 4.88 -15.41 -0.41
C PHE A 580 3.94 -15.01 -1.54
N ILE A 581 3.03 -15.90 -1.96
CA ILE A 581 2.01 -15.58 -2.97
C ILE A 581 1.06 -14.49 -2.47
N LEU A 582 0.62 -14.56 -1.20
CA LEU A 582 -0.21 -13.52 -0.60
C LEU A 582 0.53 -12.18 -0.49
N PHE A 583 1.81 -12.20 -0.11
CA PHE A 583 2.65 -11.01 -0.05
C PHE A 583 2.83 -10.37 -1.44
N GLU A 584 3.10 -11.19 -2.46
CA GLU A 584 3.18 -10.77 -3.85
C GLU A 584 1.89 -10.08 -4.30
N ASP A 585 0.74 -10.71 -4.06
CA ASP A 585 -0.59 -10.18 -4.39
C ASP A 585 -0.87 -8.87 -3.67
N ARG A 586 -0.59 -8.77 -2.36
CA ARG A 586 -0.82 -7.55 -1.58
C ARG A 586 0.01 -6.36 -2.05
N LEU A 587 1.24 -6.59 -2.51
CA LEU A 587 2.08 -5.53 -3.07
C LEU A 587 1.72 -5.20 -4.52
N GLU A 588 1.42 -6.20 -5.34
CA GLU A 588 1.04 -5.99 -6.75
C GLU A 588 -0.28 -5.22 -6.85
N ASN A 589 -1.22 -5.51 -5.95
CA ASN A 589 -2.53 -4.87 -5.84
C ASN A 589 -2.57 -3.84 -4.69
N SER A 590 -1.47 -3.13 -4.40
CA SER A 590 -1.44 -2.12 -3.32
C SER A 590 -2.21 -0.86 -3.67
N LEU A 591 -3.06 -0.39 -2.75
CA LEU A 591 -3.73 0.91 -2.86
C LEU A 591 -2.73 2.08 -2.88
N GLN A 592 -1.65 1.99 -2.09
CA GLN A 592 -0.67 3.07 -1.99
C GLN A 592 0.14 3.20 -3.26
N ARG A 593 0.50 2.08 -3.91
CA ARG A 593 1.14 2.06 -5.23
C ARG A 593 0.37 2.91 -6.23
N ASP A 594 -0.91 2.60 -6.36
CA ASP A 594 -1.75 3.15 -7.42
C ASP A 594 -2.21 4.58 -7.10
N THR A 595 -2.36 4.92 -5.80
CA THR A 595 -2.53 6.31 -5.34
C THR A 595 -1.31 7.17 -5.69
N VAL A 596 -0.08 6.68 -5.40
CA VAL A 596 1.16 7.40 -5.74
C VAL A 596 1.31 7.56 -7.25
N LYS A 597 0.88 6.58 -8.05
CA LYS A 597 0.88 6.68 -9.51
C LYS A 597 0.01 7.84 -10.00
N VAL A 598 -1.20 7.99 -9.44
CA VAL A 598 -2.09 9.12 -9.77
C VAL A 598 -1.48 10.45 -9.33
N GLU A 599 -0.91 10.53 -8.12
CA GLU A 599 -0.23 11.75 -7.67
C GLU A 599 0.97 12.12 -8.55
N HIS A 600 1.77 11.14 -8.97
CA HIS A 600 2.86 11.34 -9.91
C HIS A 600 2.36 11.87 -11.26
N LEU A 601 1.29 11.28 -11.81
CA LEU A 601 0.65 11.75 -13.04
C LEU A 601 0.22 13.21 -12.93
N ARG A 602 -0.47 13.57 -11.84
CA ARG A 602 -0.92 14.94 -11.56
C ARG A 602 0.25 15.92 -11.61
N MET A 603 1.40 15.56 -11.04
CA MET A 603 2.61 16.40 -11.11
C MET A 603 3.25 16.41 -12.51
N ARG A 604 3.32 15.25 -13.17
CA ARG A 604 3.95 15.07 -14.47
C ARG A 604 3.30 15.95 -15.54
N LEU A 605 1.97 16.01 -15.57
CA LEU A 605 1.22 16.84 -16.53
C LEU A 605 1.49 18.35 -16.42
N THR A 606 2.05 18.80 -15.30
CA THR A 606 2.42 20.21 -15.09
C THR A 606 3.80 20.55 -15.65
N HIS A 607 4.66 19.53 -15.80
CA HIS A 607 6.06 19.67 -16.18
C HIS A 607 6.32 19.25 -17.63
N GLU A 608 5.78 18.10 -18.02
CA GLU A 608 5.96 17.53 -19.35
C GLU A 608 4.93 18.09 -20.34
N PRO A 609 5.30 18.26 -21.63
CA PRO A 609 4.37 18.70 -22.65
C PRO A 609 3.31 17.64 -22.90
N ILE A 610 2.02 18.03 -22.85
CA ILE A 610 0.91 17.13 -23.13
C ILE A 610 0.94 16.74 -24.62
N THR A 611 1.23 15.46 -24.87
CA THR A 611 1.37 14.85 -26.21
C THR A 611 0.58 13.55 -26.28
N SER A 612 0.29 13.07 -27.50
CA SER A 612 -0.40 11.78 -27.71
C SER A 612 0.33 10.64 -27.02
N ASP A 613 1.65 10.60 -27.10
CA ASP A 613 2.46 9.49 -26.58
C ASP A 613 2.35 9.37 -25.05
N ILE A 614 2.33 10.50 -24.33
CA ILE A 614 2.12 10.50 -22.88
C ILE A 614 0.69 10.08 -22.54
N ILE A 615 -0.30 10.61 -23.26
CA ILE A 615 -1.71 10.28 -23.05
C ILE A 615 -1.95 8.78 -23.24
N ASP A 616 -1.43 8.21 -24.33
CA ASP A 616 -1.59 6.80 -24.69
C ASP A 616 -0.95 5.88 -23.66
N MET A 617 0.28 6.20 -23.26
CA MET A 617 1.01 5.41 -22.25
C MET A 617 0.34 5.48 -20.88
N GLU A 618 -0.07 6.67 -20.42
CA GLU A 618 -0.77 6.82 -19.14
C GLU A 618 -2.16 6.17 -19.18
N LEU A 619 -2.90 6.28 -20.29
CA LEU A 619 -4.21 5.65 -20.45
C LEU A 619 -4.16 4.14 -20.25
N ILE A 620 -3.20 3.46 -20.89
CA ILE A 620 -3.03 2.01 -20.77
C ILE A 620 -2.77 1.63 -19.31
N GLU A 621 -1.84 2.33 -18.65
CA GLU A 621 -1.49 2.04 -17.26
C GLU A 621 -2.67 2.27 -16.30
N LEU A 622 -3.41 3.39 -16.45
CA LEU A 622 -4.57 3.69 -15.62
C LEU A 622 -5.72 2.69 -15.83
N LYS A 623 -5.96 2.23 -17.06
CA LYS A 623 -6.95 1.17 -17.34
C LYS A 623 -6.59 -0.12 -16.61
N PHE A 624 -5.31 -0.51 -16.59
CA PHE A 624 -4.88 -1.69 -15.83
C PHE A 624 -5.11 -1.54 -14.34
N ILE A 625 -4.82 -0.37 -13.77
CA ILE A 625 -5.08 -0.07 -12.36
C ILE A 625 -6.58 -0.14 -12.06
N PHE A 626 -7.44 0.40 -12.94
CA PHE A 626 -8.88 0.41 -12.76
C PHE A 626 -9.51 -1.00 -12.65
N ASP A 627 -8.88 -2.00 -13.26
CA ASP A 627 -9.34 -3.41 -13.22
C ASP A 627 -8.68 -4.24 -12.09
N ARG A 628 -7.99 -3.59 -11.13
CA ARG A 628 -7.37 -4.25 -9.97
C ARG A 628 -8.23 -4.20 -8.71
N THR A 629 -8.14 -5.24 -7.88
CA THR A 629 -8.41 -5.12 -6.44
C THR A 629 -7.36 -4.22 -5.80
N HIS A 630 -7.70 -3.55 -4.70
CA HIS A 630 -6.76 -2.70 -3.98
C HIS A 630 -6.71 -3.10 -2.50
N HIS A 631 -5.56 -3.58 -2.05
CA HIS A 631 -5.26 -3.84 -0.66
C HIS A 631 -4.71 -2.58 -0.01
N ASP A 632 -5.36 -2.10 1.05
CA ASP A 632 -4.83 -1.00 1.85
C ASP A 632 -3.85 -1.56 2.89
N ASN A 633 -2.55 -1.41 2.60
CA ASN A 633 -1.47 -1.86 3.47
C ASN A 633 -0.88 -0.70 4.31
N ARG A 634 -1.45 0.50 4.23
CA ARG A 634 -0.92 1.69 4.90
C ARG A 634 -1.02 1.55 6.40
N ASP A 635 0.06 1.92 7.10
CA ASP A 635 0.11 1.85 8.55
C ASP A 635 -0.29 3.19 9.15
N PHE A 636 -1.54 3.26 9.61
CA PHE A 636 -2.06 4.43 10.33
C PHE A 636 -1.87 4.32 11.85
N ASP A 637 -1.64 3.10 12.37
CA ASP A 637 -1.54 2.80 13.79
C ASP A 637 -0.17 3.15 14.37
N ILE A 638 0.86 3.29 13.51
CA ILE A 638 2.20 3.75 13.89
C ILE A 638 2.24 5.17 14.47
N LEU A 639 1.19 5.98 14.23
CA LEU A 639 1.10 7.33 14.76
C LEU A 639 0.84 7.30 16.28
N PRO A 640 1.65 7.99 17.11
CA PRO A 640 1.54 7.93 18.56
C PRO A 640 0.26 8.64 19.04
N SER A 641 -0.84 7.90 19.18
CA SER A 641 -2.12 8.47 19.59
C SER A 641 -2.38 8.30 21.09
N TYR A 642 -2.18 9.40 21.82
CA TYR A 642 -2.55 9.54 23.23
C TYR A 642 -3.81 10.38 23.39
N GLN A 643 -4.73 10.33 22.43
CA GLN A 643 -5.98 11.09 22.49
C GLN A 643 -6.94 10.50 23.53
N PRO A 644 -7.85 11.32 24.10
CA PRO A 644 -8.96 10.83 24.89
C PRO A 644 -9.75 9.77 24.12
N ARG A 645 -10.26 8.74 24.81
CA ARG A 645 -11.01 7.64 24.17
C ARG A 645 -12.23 8.12 23.37
N ILE A 646 -12.84 9.22 23.81
CA ILE A 646 -14.02 9.82 23.19
C ILE A 646 -13.69 10.71 21.98
N SER A 647 -12.41 10.98 21.74
CA SER A 647 -11.94 11.84 20.66
C SER A 647 -11.44 11.03 19.46
N PRO A 648 -11.51 11.58 18.24
CA PRO A 648 -10.84 11.00 17.09
C PRO A 648 -9.35 10.78 17.35
N ASN A 649 -8.77 9.76 16.73
CA ASN A 649 -7.36 9.44 16.90
C ASN A 649 -6.46 10.48 16.21
N LEU A 650 -5.14 10.39 16.43
CA LEU A 650 -4.19 11.36 15.88
C LEU A 650 -4.20 11.41 14.34
N ASN A 651 -4.36 10.26 13.66
CA ASN A 651 -4.45 10.21 12.21
C ASN A 651 -5.67 11.00 11.70
N GLU A 652 -6.85 10.75 12.28
CA GLU A 652 -8.11 11.43 11.92
C GLU A 652 -8.04 12.93 12.14
N LEU A 653 -7.50 13.38 13.28
CA LEU A 653 -7.33 14.81 13.56
C LEU A 653 -6.34 15.48 12.59
N THR A 654 -5.37 14.74 12.07
CA THR A 654 -4.32 15.28 11.19
C THR A 654 -4.46 14.90 9.72
N LEU A 655 -5.63 14.43 9.30
CA LEU A 655 -5.95 14.26 7.89
C LEU A 655 -5.83 15.60 7.16
N LEU A 656 -5.02 15.62 6.11
CA LEU A 656 -4.92 16.79 5.24
C LEU A 656 -6.30 17.06 4.62
N LEU A 657 -6.79 18.29 4.74
CA LEU A 657 -8.12 18.72 4.28
C LEU A 657 -9.29 17.94 4.92
N GLY A 658 -9.05 17.25 6.04
CA GLY A 658 -10.08 16.53 6.81
C GLY A 658 -10.69 15.32 6.11
N ARG A 659 -10.09 14.84 5.01
CA ARG A 659 -10.63 13.71 4.22
C ARG A 659 -9.57 12.63 3.99
N PRO A 660 -9.89 11.34 4.20
CA PRO A 660 -8.96 10.26 3.90
C PRO A 660 -8.85 10.04 2.39
N GLU A 661 -7.68 9.61 1.93
CA GLU A 661 -7.43 9.26 0.53
C GLU A 661 -7.48 7.74 0.40
N GLY A 662 -8.69 7.19 0.26
CA GLY A 662 -8.94 5.75 0.19
C GLY A 662 -9.17 5.26 -1.23
N HIS A 663 -9.63 4.01 -1.36
CA HIS A 663 -10.02 3.43 -2.66
C HIS A 663 -11.08 4.28 -3.39
N GLY A 664 -12.03 4.90 -2.66
CA GLY A 664 -13.03 5.78 -3.27
C GLY A 664 -12.45 7.03 -3.93
N TRP A 665 -11.40 7.62 -3.34
CA TRP A 665 -10.67 8.73 -3.95
C TRP A 665 -9.94 8.26 -5.21
N LEU A 666 -9.18 7.17 -5.10
CA LEU A 666 -8.42 6.61 -6.23
C LEU A 666 -9.34 6.27 -7.40
N SER A 667 -10.42 5.52 -7.14
CA SER A 667 -11.41 5.14 -8.16
C SER A 667 -11.99 6.36 -8.86
N THR A 668 -12.31 7.43 -8.13
CA THR A 668 -12.92 8.63 -8.72
C THR A 668 -11.92 9.39 -9.61
N PHE A 669 -10.67 9.54 -9.16
CA PHE A 669 -9.63 10.19 -9.95
C PHE A 669 -9.21 9.35 -11.17
N LEU A 670 -9.17 8.02 -11.04
CA LEU A 670 -8.97 7.11 -12.18
C LEU A 670 -10.07 7.31 -13.23
N GLN A 671 -11.34 7.35 -12.83
CA GLN A 671 -12.44 7.59 -13.76
C GLN A 671 -12.27 8.92 -14.52
N VAL A 672 -11.91 10.00 -13.81
CA VAL A 672 -11.68 11.32 -14.41
C VAL A 672 -10.56 11.25 -15.46
N TYR A 673 -9.39 10.73 -15.10
CA TYR A 673 -8.23 10.71 -15.99
C TYR A 673 -8.39 9.72 -17.14
N ILE A 674 -8.94 8.53 -16.90
CA ILE A 674 -9.17 7.53 -17.95
C ILE A 674 -10.14 8.09 -18.98
N ARG A 675 -11.24 8.75 -18.58
CA ARG A 675 -12.17 9.35 -19.56
C ARG A 675 -11.51 10.45 -20.39
N ALA A 676 -10.81 11.39 -19.75
CA ALA A 676 -10.15 12.48 -20.45
C ALA A 676 -9.07 11.97 -21.44
N PHE A 677 -8.26 10.99 -21.02
CA PHE A 677 -7.25 10.39 -21.88
C PHE A 677 -7.85 9.52 -22.97
N GLN A 678 -8.88 8.73 -22.69
CA GLN A 678 -9.55 7.90 -23.69
C GLN A 678 -10.10 8.75 -24.82
N GLN A 679 -10.72 9.90 -24.52
CA GLN A 679 -11.24 10.83 -25.53
C GLN A 679 -10.13 11.45 -26.39
N SER A 680 -8.99 11.73 -25.77
CA SER A 680 -7.85 12.39 -26.41
C SER A 680 -6.94 11.43 -27.19
N SER A 681 -6.91 10.16 -26.81
CA SER A 681 -6.14 9.08 -27.42
C SER A 681 -6.80 8.56 -28.70
N ASP A 682 -6.02 8.07 -29.67
CA ASP A 682 -6.50 7.32 -30.84
C ASP A 682 -6.57 5.79 -30.58
N LEU A 683 -6.09 5.32 -29.43
CA LEU A 683 -6.11 3.91 -29.04
C LEU A 683 -7.50 3.53 -28.52
N ASP A 684 -8.33 2.98 -29.39
CA ASP A 684 -9.51 2.22 -28.94
C ASP A 684 -9.12 0.79 -28.54
N ASP A 685 -10.07 0.03 -28.01
CA ASP A 685 -9.80 -1.32 -27.50
C ASP A 685 -9.26 -2.27 -28.59
N THR A 686 -9.64 -2.05 -29.87
CA THR A 686 -9.16 -2.85 -31.00
C THR A 686 -7.70 -2.53 -31.35
N VAL A 687 -7.34 -1.24 -31.32
CA VAL A 687 -5.96 -0.81 -31.57
C VAL A 687 -5.06 -1.22 -30.41
N GLU A 688 -5.51 -0.99 -29.18
CA GLU A 688 -4.80 -1.36 -27.95
C GLU A 688 -4.47 -2.86 -27.93
N GLU A 689 -5.44 -3.73 -28.23
CA GLU A 689 -5.22 -5.19 -28.29
C GLU A 689 -4.09 -5.60 -29.24
N LYS A 690 -3.92 -4.90 -30.36
CA LYS A 690 -2.90 -5.22 -31.37
C LYS A 690 -1.54 -4.56 -31.12
N LEU A 691 -1.51 -3.45 -30.40
CA LEU A 691 -0.28 -2.70 -30.13
C LEU A 691 0.28 -2.93 -28.72
N LEU A 692 -0.48 -3.55 -27.82
CA LEU A 692 -0.04 -3.83 -26.47
C LEU A 692 1.20 -4.74 -26.48
N ILE A 693 2.23 -4.32 -25.75
CA ILE A 693 3.46 -5.08 -25.56
C ILE A 693 3.40 -5.74 -24.19
N GLY A 694 3.55 -7.06 -24.15
CA GLY A 694 3.45 -7.85 -22.93
C GLY A 694 2.07 -8.44 -22.71
N ASP A 695 1.96 -9.25 -21.66
CA ASP A 695 0.70 -9.84 -21.24
C ASP A 695 -0.18 -8.79 -20.57
N ARG A 696 -1.50 -8.87 -20.80
CA ARG A 696 -2.45 -8.11 -19.99
C ARG A 696 -2.33 -8.58 -18.54
N PRO A 697 -2.20 -7.66 -17.57
CA PRO A 697 -2.29 -8.02 -16.16
C PRO A 697 -3.57 -8.80 -15.87
N LYS A 698 -3.50 -9.76 -14.96
CA LYS A 698 -4.69 -10.50 -14.51
C LYS A 698 -5.66 -9.49 -13.90
N GLN A 699 -6.87 -9.43 -14.44
CA GLN A 699 -7.96 -8.65 -13.82
C GLN A 699 -8.31 -9.31 -12.49
N THR A 700 -8.11 -8.58 -11.41
CA THR A 700 -8.34 -9.07 -10.04
C THR A 700 -9.64 -8.51 -9.46
N ALA A 701 -10.09 -7.33 -9.91
CA ALA A 701 -11.33 -6.74 -9.45
C ALA A 701 -12.55 -7.59 -9.81
N ASP A 702 -13.49 -7.71 -8.86
CA ASP A 702 -14.80 -8.30 -9.08
C ASP A 702 -15.77 -7.17 -9.43
N TYR A 703 -16.00 -6.96 -10.72
CA TYR A 703 -16.97 -6.00 -11.24
C TYR A 703 -17.96 -6.70 -12.17
N ASP A 704 -19.12 -6.07 -12.35
CA ASP A 704 -20.14 -6.60 -13.26
C ASP A 704 -19.61 -6.64 -14.70
N ARG A 705 -19.33 -7.85 -15.17
CA ARG A 705 -18.81 -8.11 -16.53
C ARG A 705 -19.82 -7.81 -17.62
N HIS A 706 -21.09 -7.55 -17.27
CA HIS A 706 -22.09 -7.06 -18.22
C HIS A 706 -21.91 -5.58 -18.54
N LEU A 707 -21.28 -4.80 -17.66
CA LEU A 707 -21.00 -3.39 -17.89
C LEU A 707 -19.77 -3.22 -18.77
N SER A 708 -19.91 -2.44 -19.83
CA SER A 708 -18.80 -1.95 -20.63
C SER A 708 -17.87 -1.06 -19.79
N LEU A 709 -16.62 -0.89 -20.24
CA LEU A 709 -15.68 0.05 -19.61
C LEU A 709 -16.31 1.45 -19.49
N ARG A 710 -17.00 1.92 -20.53
CA ARG A 710 -17.69 3.21 -20.52
C ARG A 710 -18.74 3.29 -19.41
N GLU A 711 -19.58 2.28 -19.26
CA GLU A 711 -20.60 2.26 -18.20
C GLU A 711 -19.98 2.29 -16.81
N ARG A 712 -18.90 1.52 -16.57
CA ARG A 712 -18.14 1.54 -15.31
C ARG A 712 -17.48 2.89 -15.03
N LEU A 713 -16.99 3.57 -16.06
CA LEU A 713 -16.40 4.91 -15.92
C LEU A 713 -17.44 6.00 -15.63
N CYS A 714 -18.68 5.80 -16.08
CA CYS A 714 -19.80 6.71 -15.84
C CYS A 714 -20.55 6.42 -14.52
N GLU A 715 -20.37 5.24 -13.95
CA GLU A 715 -21.00 4.85 -12.68
C GLU A 715 -20.58 5.77 -11.53
N GLN A 716 -21.56 6.16 -10.71
CA GLN A 716 -21.36 7.01 -9.55
C GLN A 716 -21.63 6.24 -8.28
N ASN A 717 -20.63 6.19 -7.41
CA ASN A 717 -20.76 5.64 -6.07
C ASN A 717 -20.76 6.79 -5.05
N GLU A 718 -21.92 7.03 -4.42
CA GLU A 718 -22.11 8.08 -3.42
C GLU A 718 -21.19 7.91 -2.19
N GLU A 719 -20.83 6.69 -1.83
CA GLU A 719 -19.88 6.45 -0.75
C GLU A 719 -18.46 6.91 -1.13
N TYR A 720 -18.08 6.72 -2.40
CA TYR A 720 -16.77 7.17 -2.89
C TYR A 720 -16.73 8.69 -2.97
N LEU A 721 -17.80 9.35 -3.41
CA LEU A 721 -17.88 10.81 -3.47
C LEU A 721 -17.77 11.46 -2.08
N LYS A 722 -18.23 10.81 -1.01
CA LYS A 722 -18.07 11.29 0.37
C LYS A 722 -16.61 11.31 0.85
N THR A 723 -15.71 10.60 0.18
CA THR A 723 -14.27 10.62 0.51
C THR A 723 -13.56 11.86 -0.03
N LEU A 724 -14.18 12.59 -0.96
CA LEU A 724 -13.62 13.80 -1.57
C LEU A 724 -13.83 15.04 -0.70
N THR A 725 -12.94 16.01 -0.82
CA THR A 725 -13.21 17.38 -0.36
C THR A 725 -14.33 18.01 -1.21
N SER A 726 -14.94 19.09 -0.73
CA SER A 726 -15.93 19.84 -1.53
C SER A 726 -15.33 20.38 -2.83
N ASP A 727 -14.05 20.77 -2.78
CA ASP A 727 -13.32 21.31 -3.92
C ASP A 727 -12.96 20.20 -4.93
N GLU A 728 -12.52 19.02 -4.46
CA GLU A 728 -12.31 17.82 -5.28
C GLU A 728 -13.61 17.36 -5.95
N LEU A 729 -14.74 17.36 -5.22
CA LEU A 729 -16.04 16.99 -5.76
C LEU A 729 -16.48 17.96 -6.88
N ALA A 730 -16.28 19.26 -6.68
CA ALA A 730 -16.57 20.26 -7.71
C ALA A 730 -15.70 20.08 -8.97
N PHE A 731 -14.43 19.71 -8.79
CA PHE A 731 -13.52 19.36 -9.88
C PHE A 731 -13.98 18.09 -10.63
N VAL A 732 -14.37 17.03 -9.92
CA VAL A 732 -14.89 15.79 -10.52
C VAL A 732 -16.16 16.06 -11.32
N HIS A 733 -17.08 16.85 -10.79
CA HIS A 733 -18.30 17.24 -11.53
C HIS A 733 -17.98 18.05 -12.78
N TYR A 734 -17.00 18.95 -12.72
CA TYR A 734 -16.52 19.69 -13.88
C TYR A 734 -15.93 18.77 -14.95
N ALA A 735 -15.01 17.88 -14.56
CA ALA A 735 -14.37 16.95 -15.47
C ALA A 735 -15.38 16.03 -16.16
N ARG A 736 -16.35 15.50 -15.40
CA ARG A 736 -17.44 14.69 -15.96
C ARG A 736 -18.29 15.48 -16.97
N ALA A 737 -18.71 16.70 -16.62
CA ALA A 737 -19.50 17.52 -17.53
C ALA A 737 -18.74 17.95 -18.79
N LEU A 738 -17.43 18.16 -18.68
CA LEU A 738 -16.57 18.42 -19.83
C LEU A 738 -16.50 17.19 -20.74
N ALA A 739 -16.16 16.02 -20.18
CA ALA A 739 -16.08 14.77 -20.90
C ALA A 739 -17.42 14.42 -21.58
N ASP A 740 -18.56 14.54 -20.89
CA ASP A 740 -19.89 14.24 -21.44
C ASP A 740 -20.28 15.18 -22.59
N TRP A 741 -19.86 16.44 -22.51
CA TRP A 741 -20.08 17.41 -23.59
C TRP A 741 -19.24 17.08 -24.83
N LEU A 742 -17.99 16.66 -24.63
CA LEU A 742 -17.04 16.46 -25.72
C LEU A 742 -17.12 15.08 -26.39
N GLU A 743 -17.63 14.08 -25.66
CA GLU A 743 -17.68 12.69 -26.07
C GLU A 743 -18.23 12.45 -27.49
N PRO A 744 -19.39 13.03 -27.91
CA PRO A 744 -19.91 12.77 -29.24
C PRO A 744 -18.98 13.28 -30.36
N TYR A 745 -18.24 14.36 -30.10
CA TYR A 745 -17.31 14.91 -31.08
C TYR A 745 -16.02 14.08 -31.12
N HIS A 746 -15.54 13.57 -29.99
CA HIS A 746 -14.42 12.64 -29.97
C HIS A 746 -14.74 11.34 -30.70
N ASP A 747 -15.89 10.74 -30.41
CA ASP A 747 -16.36 9.51 -31.06
C ASP A 747 -16.47 9.71 -32.57
N TYR A 748 -17.06 10.84 -33.02
CA TYR A 748 -17.14 11.17 -34.45
C TYR A 748 -15.79 11.50 -35.10
N THR A 749 -14.83 12.08 -34.38
CA THR A 749 -13.54 12.51 -34.98
C THR A 749 -12.44 11.46 -34.89
N ARG A 750 -12.62 10.41 -34.08
CA ARG A 750 -11.66 9.31 -33.96
C ARG A 750 -11.39 8.67 -35.34
N PRO A 751 -10.13 8.44 -35.72
CA PRO A 751 -9.78 7.67 -36.90
C PRO A 751 -10.25 6.22 -36.75
N PRO A 752 -10.60 5.53 -37.85
CA PRO A 752 -10.93 4.11 -37.77
C PRO A 752 -9.69 3.29 -37.37
N PRO A 753 -9.85 2.18 -36.62
CA PRO A 753 -8.73 1.37 -36.11
C PRO A 753 -7.74 0.94 -37.18
N ALA A 754 -8.23 0.58 -38.37
CA ALA A 754 -7.39 0.18 -39.51
C ALA A 754 -6.42 1.29 -39.95
N ALA A 755 -6.81 2.56 -39.86
CA ALA A 755 -5.94 3.68 -40.20
C ALA A 755 -4.86 3.91 -39.13
N VAL A 756 -5.23 3.77 -37.85
CA VAL A 756 -4.29 3.90 -36.72
C VAL A 756 -3.24 2.80 -36.77
N LEU A 757 -3.66 1.56 -37.00
CA LEU A 757 -2.77 0.39 -37.11
C LEU A 757 -1.83 0.49 -38.32
N ALA A 758 -2.32 1.00 -39.46
CA ALA A 758 -1.49 1.20 -40.65
C ALA A 758 -0.41 2.26 -40.42
N GLU A 759 -0.74 3.36 -39.74
CA GLU A 759 0.25 4.38 -39.39
C GLU A 759 1.25 3.86 -38.35
N ALA A 760 0.78 3.14 -37.32
CA ALA A 760 1.65 2.49 -36.34
C ALA A 760 2.66 1.54 -37.00
N ALA A 761 2.18 0.65 -37.89
CA ALA A 761 3.05 -0.27 -38.60
C ALA A 761 4.10 0.45 -39.47
N LYS A 762 3.71 1.52 -40.16
CA LYS A 762 4.61 2.37 -40.94
C LYS A 762 5.66 3.06 -40.06
N GLN A 763 5.28 3.58 -38.90
CA GLN A 763 6.20 4.21 -37.95
C GLN A 763 7.19 3.19 -37.37
N THR A 764 6.74 1.98 -37.02
CA THR A 764 7.62 0.90 -36.56
C THR A 764 8.60 0.48 -37.65
N GLU A 765 8.15 0.35 -38.90
CA GLU A 765 9.02 0.00 -40.03
C GLU A 765 10.08 1.08 -40.27
N LEU A 766 9.71 2.35 -40.17
CA LEU A 766 10.66 3.47 -40.27
C LEU A 766 11.70 3.47 -39.15
N LYS A 767 11.31 3.13 -37.92
CA LYS A 767 12.21 3.12 -36.76
C LYS A 767 13.12 1.89 -36.71
N THR A 768 12.57 0.71 -36.99
CA THR A 768 13.24 -0.57 -36.78
C THR A 768 13.79 -1.19 -38.07
N GLY A 769 13.29 -0.77 -39.23
CA GLY A 769 13.58 -1.41 -40.53
C GLY A 769 12.81 -2.71 -40.76
N HIS A 770 11.90 -3.09 -39.86
CA HIS A 770 11.11 -4.32 -39.93
C HIS A 770 9.61 -4.02 -39.84
N PRO A 771 8.76 -4.75 -40.59
CA PRO A 771 7.32 -4.59 -40.48
C PRO A 771 6.84 -5.05 -39.10
N LEU A 772 5.82 -4.38 -38.57
CA LEU A 772 5.16 -4.75 -37.32
C LEU A 772 4.44 -6.10 -37.50
N LYS A 773 4.87 -7.14 -36.77
CA LYS A 773 4.29 -8.49 -36.84
C LYS A 773 2.86 -8.51 -36.29
N GLY A 774 1.98 -9.33 -36.87
CA GLY A 774 0.63 -9.59 -36.36
C GLY A 774 -0.45 -8.57 -36.77
N ILE A 775 -0.14 -7.60 -37.63
CA ILE A 775 -1.11 -6.61 -38.13
C ILE A 775 -1.29 -6.81 -39.64
N ASP A 776 -2.46 -7.30 -40.03
CA ASP A 776 -2.88 -7.31 -41.43
C ASP A 776 -3.22 -5.88 -41.87
N ILE A 777 -2.32 -5.26 -42.63
CA ILE A 777 -2.55 -3.95 -43.24
C ILE A 777 -3.39 -4.16 -44.51
N PRO A 778 -4.58 -3.54 -44.65
CA PRO A 778 -5.34 -3.60 -45.88
C PRO A 778 -4.49 -3.07 -47.06
N PRO A 779 -4.55 -3.69 -48.26
CA PRO A 779 -3.73 -3.27 -49.39
C PRO A 779 -3.98 -1.79 -49.74
N ASN A 780 -2.87 -1.08 -49.98
CA ASN A 780 -2.78 0.35 -50.32
C ASN A 780 -4.00 0.91 -51.07
N GLY A 781 -4.74 1.83 -50.46
CA GLY A 781 -5.80 2.58 -51.16
C GLY A 781 -6.82 3.37 -50.34
N ALA A 782 -6.95 3.14 -49.02
CA ALA A 782 -8.07 3.73 -48.25
C ALA A 782 -7.73 5.01 -47.45
N SER A 783 -6.50 5.54 -47.52
CA SER A 783 -6.04 6.65 -46.65
C SER A 783 -6.42 8.05 -47.14
N HIS A 784 -7.11 8.19 -48.26
CA HIS A 784 -7.59 9.48 -48.75
C HIS A 784 -9.12 9.55 -48.67
N GLY A 785 -9.61 10.03 -47.53
CA GLY A 785 -10.93 10.64 -47.42
C GLY A 785 -12.11 9.74 -47.78
N GLN A 786 -12.29 8.62 -47.07
CA GLN A 786 -13.63 8.07 -46.95
C GLN A 786 -14.53 9.15 -46.33
N LYS A 787 -15.51 9.63 -47.11
CA LYS A 787 -16.63 10.39 -46.55
C LYS A 787 -17.24 9.51 -45.46
N LYS A 788 -17.24 9.96 -44.21
CA LYS A 788 -18.06 9.33 -43.18
C LYS A 788 -19.51 9.47 -43.67
N ASP A 789 -20.22 8.35 -43.79
CA ASP A 789 -21.63 8.33 -44.17
C ASP A 789 -22.52 8.93 -43.06
N GLU A 790 -21.97 9.06 -41.85
CA GLU A 790 -22.58 9.72 -40.69
C GLU A 790 -22.48 11.25 -40.78
N GLU A 791 -23.59 11.94 -40.48
CA GLU A 791 -23.57 13.39 -40.35
C GLU A 791 -22.78 13.82 -39.10
N PRO A 792 -22.02 14.93 -39.16
CA PRO A 792 -21.30 15.42 -38.00
C PRO A 792 -22.27 15.79 -36.88
N PRO A 793 -21.94 15.47 -35.61
CA PRO A 793 -22.79 15.79 -34.48
C PRO A 793 -23.07 17.31 -34.41
N ALA A 794 -24.33 17.67 -34.15
CA ALA A 794 -24.73 19.07 -34.04
C ALA A 794 -23.97 19.75 -32.90
N VAL A 795 -23.32 20.87 -33.20
CA VAL A 795 -22.60 21.67 -32.19
C VAL A 795 -23.60 22.20 -31.16
N ARG A 796 -23.44 21.77 -29.92
CA ARG A 796 -24.20 22.24 -28.75
C ARG A 796 -23.36 23.21 -27.93
N ASP A 797 -24.04 24.15 -27.28
CA ASP A 797 -23.42 25.05 -26.31
C ASP A 797 -22.79 24.28 -25.16
N PRO A 798 -21.64 24.75 -24.61
CA PRO A 798 -21.02 24.13 -23.45
C PRO A 798 -21.95 24.15 -22.23
N PRO A 799 -21.95 23.09 -21.40
CA PRO A 799 -22.72 23.07 -20.16
C PRO A 799 -22.38 24.24 -19.24
N GLU A 800 -23.38 24.78 -18.55
CA GLU A 800 -23.19 25.91 -17.62
C GLU A 800 -22.12 25.61 -16.56
N LEU A 801 -22.06 24.36 -16.08
CA LEU A 801 -21.06 23.93 -15.12
C LEU A 801 -19.64 24.11 -15.66
N VAL A 802 -19.40 23.79 -16.94
CA VAL A 802 -18.08 23.94 -17.60
C VAL A 802 -17.73 25.41 -17.78
N VAL A 803 -18.69 26.22 -18.24
CA VAL A 803 -18.47 27.66 -18.49
C VAL A 803 -18.20 28.44 -17.20
N LYS A 804 -18.94 28.14 -16.13
CA LYS A 804 -18.85 28.87 -14.85
C LYS A 804 -17.84 28.28 -13.87
N HIS A 805 -17.17 27.17 -14.19
CA HIS A 805 -16.27 26.48 -13.24
C HIS A 805 -15.14 27.38 -12.74
N PHE A 806 -14.40 28.03 -13.64
CA PHE A 806 -13.27 28.88 -13.26
C PHE A 806 -13.70 30.11 -12.46
N GLU A 807 -14.88 30.68 -12.75
CA GLU A 807 -15.44 31.77 -11.93
C GLU A 807 -15.80 31.30 -10.51
N LYS A 808 -16.39 30.10 -10.38
CA LYS A 808 -16.66 29.49 -9.07
C LYS A 808 -15.37 29.20 -8.31
N LEU A 809 -14.34 28.71 -8.98
CA LEU A 809 -13.01 28.50 -8.39
C LEU A 809 -12.39 29.81 -7.92
N LYS A 810 -12.53 30.90 -8.67
CA LYS A 810 -12.09 32.23 -8.25
C LYS A 810 -12.77 32.67 -6.95
N MET A 811 -14.10 32.63 -6.90
CA MET A 811 -14.85 32.98 -5.69
C MET A 811 -14.44 32.10 -4.50
N ARG A 812 -14.25 30.80 -4.75
CA ARG A 812 -13.78 29.87 -3.72
C ARG A 812 -12.37 30.19 -3.24
N PHE A 813 -11.46 30.54 -4.15
CA PHE A 813 -10.09 30.95 -3.83
C PHE A 813 -10.06 32.19 -2.94
N GLU A 814 -10.88 33.20 -3.26
CA GLU A 814 -11.06 34.41 -2.43
C GLU A 814 -11.58 34.08 -1.02
N GLU A 815 -12.49 33.10 -0.91
CA GLU A 815 -13.05 32.66 0.38
C GLU A 815 -12.01 31.96 1.27
N VAL A 816 -11.12 31.15 0.69
CA VAL A 816 -10.10 30.41 1.45
C VAL A 816 -8.83 31.24 1.69
N GLN A 817 -8.68 32.38 1.01
CA GLN A 817 -7.47 33.20 1.06
C GLN A 817 -7.06 33.60 2.48
N SER A 818 -8.01 33.81 3.38
CA SER A 818 -7.75 34.18 4.78
C SER A 818 -7.79 33.02 5.79
N LYS A 819 -8.04 31.78 5.33
CA LYS A 819 -8.21 30.60 6.20
C LYS A 819 -6.90 29.83 6.39
N SER A 820 -6.72 28.71 5.69
CA SER A 820 -5.54 27.85 5.80
C SER A 820 -4.60 27.99 4.59
N PRO A 821 -3.27 27.99 4.79
CA PRO A 821 -2.31 27.88 3.69
C PRO A 821 -2.57 26.68 2.77
N VAL A 822 -2.98 25.55 3.35
CA VAL A 822 -3.21 24.30 2.62
C VAL A 822 -4.44 24.41 1.71
N ASP A 823 -5.54 24.98 2.20
CA ASP A 823 -6.77 25.15 1.41
C ASP A 823 -6.51 26.04 0.18
N VAL A 824 -5.75 27.12 0.36
CA VAL A 824 -5.38 28.05 -0.72
C VAL A 824 -4.56 27.36 -1.80
N LEU A 825 -3.55 26.57 -1.40
CA LEU A 825 -2.75 25.78 -2.33
C LEU A 825 -3.58 24.69 -3.03
N HIS A 826 -4.50 24.05 -2.31
CA HIS A 826 -5.36 22.99 -2.84
C HIS A 826 -6.31 23.51 -3.92
N VAL A 827 -7.02 24.61 -3.66
CA VAL A 827 -7.92 25.25 -4.65
C VAL A 827 -7.14 25.73 -5.87
N ALA A 828 -5.97 26.34 -5.67
CA ALA A 828 -5.10 26.77 -6.77
C ALA A 828 -4.62 25.58 -7.64
N THR A 829 -4.28 24.46 -6.99
CA THR A 829 -3.84 23.23 -7.68
C THR A 829 -4.99 22.61 -8.47
N LEU A 830 -6.20 22.53 -7.90
CA LEU A 830 -7.37 22.04 -8.64
C LEU A 830 -7.76 22.94 -9.81
N ALA A 831 -7.58 24.26 -9.69
CA ALA A 831 -7.77 25.17 -10.83
C ALA A 831 -6.76 24.91 -11.96
N GLN A 832 -5.50 24.66 -11.61
CA GLN A 832 -4.47 24.25 -12.56
C GLN A 832 -4.83 22.94 -13.26
N GLU A 833 -5.27 21.95 -12.49
CA GLU A 833 -5.61 20.62 -12.96
C GLU A 833 -6.84 20.62 -13.87
N ALA A 834 -7.88 21.39 -13.52
CA ALA A 834 -9.06 21.62 -14.36
C ALA A 834 -8.66 22.20 -15.73
N TYR A 835 -7.70 23.14 -15.75
CA TYR A 835 -7.21 23.70 -16.99
C TYR A 835 -6.40 22.69 -17.81
N LEU A 836 -5.54 21.89 -17.19
CA LEU A 836 -4.79 20.85 -17.89
C LEU A 836 -5.71 19.77 -18.47
N LEU A 837 -6.75 19.34 -17.75
CA LEU A 837 -7.77 18.42 -18.30
C LEU A 837 -8.49 19.04 -19.51
N PHE A 838 -8.84 20.33 -19.45
CA PHE A 838 -9.39 21.02 -20.61
C PHE A 838 -8.43 21.06 -21.80
N ILE A 839 -7.12 21.22 -21.57
CA ILE A 839 -6.11 21.14 -22.64
C ILE A 839 -6.03 19.73 -23.22
N ILE A 840 -6.06 18.70 -22.38
CA ILE A 840 -6.06 17.29 -22.79
C ILE A 840 -7.27 17.03 -23.70
N GLU A 841 -8.49 17.25 -23.22
CA GLU A 841 -9.71 16.93 -23.98
C GLU A 841 -9.87 17.80 -25.23
N SER A 842 -9.34 19.03 -25.24
CA SER A 842 -9.38 19.87 -26.46
C SER A 842 -8.26 19.58 -27.47
N LEU A 843 -7.28 18.71 -27.14
CA LEU A 843 -6.07 18.48 -27.94
C LEU A 843 -6.39 17.99 -29.36
N ARG A 844 -7.32 17.04 -29.49
CA ARG A 844 -7.76 16.44 -30.76
C ARG A 844 -8.26 17.47 -31.76
N PHE A 845 -8.84 18.56 -31.25
CA PHE A 845 -9.46 19.62 -32.06
C PHE A 845 -8.52 20.78 -32.36
N LYS A 846 -7.26 20.72 -31.93
CA LYS A 846 -6.24 21.74 -32.22
C LYS A 846 -5.87 21.82 -33.71
N PRO A 847 -5.69 20.70 -34.46
CA PRO A 847 -5.32 20.78 -35.87
C PRO A 847 -6.45 21.34 -36.75
N ALA A 848 -6.15 22.40 -37.52
CA ALA A 848 -7.14 23.04 -38.40
C ALA A 848 -7.71 22.09 -39.46
N SER A 849 -6.97 21.05 -39.85
CA SER A 849 -7.44 19.99 -40.74
C SER A 849 -8.60 19.22 -40.14
N VAL A 850 -8.46 18.75 -38.89
CA VAL A 850 -9.50 17.99 -38.17
C VAL A 850 -10.77 18.84 -38.05
N VAL A 851 -10.64 20.12 -37.69
CA VAL A 851 -11.78 21.02 -37.52
C VAL A 851 -12.53 21.26 -38.82
N LYS A 852 -11.81 21.52 -39.93
CA LYS A 852 -12.41 21.79 -41.24
C LYS A 852 -13.09 20.55 -41.82
N VAL A 853 -12.41 19.40 -41.77
CA VAL A 853 -12.93 18.13 -42.31
C VAL A 853 -14.21 17.70 -41.57
N ASN A 854 -14.26 17.90 -40.25
CA ASN A 854 -15.39 17.46 -39.42
C ASN A 854 -16.42 18.57 -39.13
N LYS A 855 -16.28 19.76 -39.74
CA LYS A 855 -17.18 20.93 -39.57
C LYS A 855 -17.35 21.39 -38.10
N LEU A 856 -16.30 21.31 -37.28
CA LEU A 856 -16.34 21.62 -35.84
C LEU A 856 -15.98 23.08 -35.49
N GLY A 857 -16.12 24.02 -36.43
CA GLY A 857 -15.71 25.42 -36.22
C GLY A 857 -16.44 26.11 -35.06
N GLY A 858 -17.74 25.83 -34.89
CA GLY A 858 -18.53 26.36 -33.77
C GLY A 858 -18.06 25.85 -32.41
N LEU A 859 -17.72 24.56 -32.32
CA LEU A 859 -17.21 23.93 -31.10
C LEU A 859 -15.88 24.55 -30.65
N VAL A 860 -14.96 24.75 -31.59
CA VAL A 860 -13.65 25.38 -31.32
C VAL A 860 -13.79 26.85 -30.88
N SER A 861 -14.83 27.56 -31.34
CA SER A 861 -15.14 28.91 -30.86
C SER A 861 -15.47 28.92 -29.37
N SER A 862 -16.25 27.93 -28.89
CA SER A 862 -16.56 27.77 -27.46
C SER A 862 -15.31 27.51 -26.63
N PHE A 863 -14.34 26.72 -27.15
CA PHE A 863 -13.08 26.49 -26.47
C PHE A 863 -12.27 27.77 -26.24
N LYS A 864 -12.27 28.68 -27.22
CA LYS A 864 -11.55 29.96 -27.09
C LYS A 864 -12.10 30.79 -25.93
N CYS A 865 -13.43 30.82 -25.75
CA CYS A 865 -14.06 31.54 -24.66
C CYS A 865 -13.66 30.94 -23.29
N ILE A 866 -13.83 29.62 -23.13
CA ILE A 866 -13.49 28.90 -21.88
C ILE A 866 -12.00 29.07 -21.56
N ARG A 867 -11.10 28.87 -22.55
CA ARG A 867 -9.65 29.02 -22.37
C ARG A 867 -9.28 30.42 -21.91
N THR A 868 -9.86 31.46 -22.52
CA THR A 868 -9.56 32.85 -22.17
C THR A 868 -10.00 33.16 -20.74
N GLY A 869 -11.19 32.70 -20.34
CA GLY A 869 -11.69 32.83 -18.96
C GLY A 869 -10.79 32.09 -17.95
N ALA A 870 -10.45 30.83 -18.24
CA ALA A 870 -9.57 30.03 -17.40
C ALA A 870 -8.19 30.68 -17.21
N ILE A 871 -7.54 31.11 -18.30
CA ILE A 871 -6.24 31.81 -18.25
C ILE A 871 -6.32 33.08 -17.40
N SER A 872 -7.41 33.85 -17.52
CA SER A 872 -7.61 35.07 -16.74
C SER A 872 -7.63 34.77 -15.24
N VAL A 873 -8.46 33.80 -14.83
CA VAL A 873 -8.58 33.37 -13.42
C VAL A 873 -7.26 32.82 -12.89
N LEU A 874 -6.59 31.94 -13.64
CA LEU A 874 -5.32 31.35 -13.21
C LEU A 874 -4.21 32.39 -13.05
N LYS A 875 -4.18 33.42 -13.89
CA LYS A 875 -3.23 34.55 -13.74
C LYS A 875 -3.51 35.41 -12.52
N GLU A 876 -4.78 35.57 -12.16
CA GLU A 876 -5.20 36.26 -10.94
C GLU A 876 -4.80 35.47 -9.69
N ILE A 877 -5.13 34.17 -9.65
CA ILE A 877 -4.68 33.25 -8.58
C ILE A 877 -3.15 33.26 -8.47
N SER A 878 -2.44 33.13 -9.60
CA SER A 878 -0.98 33.19 -9.66
C SER A 878 -0.42 34.47 -9.03
N SER A 879 -0.98 35.62 -9.40
CA SER A 879 -0.55 36.93 -8.89
C SER A 879 -0.77 37.03 -7.39
N GLU A 880 -1.89 36.51 -6.88
CA GLU A 880 -2.23 36.59 -5.48
C GLU A 880 -1.40 35.65 -4.60
N LEU A 881 -1.09 34.45 -5.09
CA LEU A 881 -0.14 33.54 -4.42
C LEU A 881 1.26 34.14 -4.30
N ILE A 882 1.72 34.83 -5.35
CA ILE A 882 3.02 35.52 -5.32
C ILE A 882 3.01 36.66 -4.29
N LYS A 883 1.94 37.48 -4.26
CA LYS A 883 1.79 38.52 -3.22
C LYS A 883 1.79 37.93 -1.81
N ARG A 884 1.10 36.80 -1.61
CA ARG A 884 1.10 36.10 -0.32
C ARG A 884 2.49 35.61 0.04
N ALA A 885 3.24 35.04 -0.90
CA ALA A 885 4.62 34.61 -0.68
C ALA A 885 5.52 35.78 -0.26
N ASP A 886 5.35 36.96 -0.88
CA ASP A 886 6.07 38.17 -0.52
C ASP A 886 5.70 38.65 0.89
N PHE A 887 4.41 38.60 1.25
CA PHE A 887 3.93 38.95 2.59
C PHE A 887 4.51 38.03 3.67
N GLU A 888 4.49 36.71 3.47
CA GLU A 888 5.10 35.73 4.38
C GLU A 888 6.59 36.06 4.62
N GLY A 889 7.31 36.49 3.58
CA GLY A 889 8.73 36.86 3.66
C GLY A 889 9.04 38.19 4.35
N THR A 890 8.04 38.93 4.84
CA THR A 890 8.26 40.20 5.56
C THR A 890 8.60 39.99 7.04
N SER A 891 9.13 41.03 7.70
CA SER A 891 9.48 40.99 9.13
C SER A 891 8.29 40.83 10.10
N GLU A 892 7.05 40.85 9.60
CA GLU A 892 5.85 40.63 10.42
C GLU A 892 5.48 39.16 10.54
N GLY A 893 5.81 38.30 9.55
CA GLY A 893 5.56 36.86 9.60
C GLY A 893 6.09 36.17 10.86
N PRO A 894 7.36 36.40 11.27
CA PRO A 894 7.90 35.80 12.50
C PRO A 894 7.20 36.23 13.79
N LYS A 895 6.55 37.40 13.80
CA LYS A 895 5.90 37.97 15.00
C LYS A 895 4.54 37.35 15.29
N CYS A 896 3.95 36.63 14.33
CA CYS A 896 2.72 35.88 14.52
C CYS A 896 2.94 34.56 15.29
N PHE A 897 4.18 34.13 15.51
CA PHE A 897 4.51 32.90 16.22
C PHE A 897 4.84 33.18 17.67
N ILE A 898 3.99 32.68 18.57
CA ILE A 898 4.21 32.79 20.00
C ILE A 898 4.84 31.48 20.46
N GLY A 899 6.12 31.53 20.86
CA GLY A 899 6.85 30.40 21.41
C GLY A 899 6.28 29.92 22.75
N LEU A 900 6.69 28.71 23.14
CA LEU A 900 6.53 28.23 24.51
C LEU A 900 7.51 28.95 25.44
N GLU A 901 7.06 29.29 26.65
CA GLU A 901 7.90 29.98 27.66
C GLU A 901 9.10 29.14 28.09
N GLU A 902 8.98 27.81 28.00
CA GLU A 902 10.03 26.85 28.36
C GLU A 902 11.16 26.74 27.32
N LEU A 903 11.00 27.34 26.14
CA LEU A 903 11.97 27.24 25.04
C LEU A 903 12.77 28.54 24.87
N ASP A 904 14.02 28.39 24.45
CA ASP A 904 14.88 29.52 24.09
C ASP A 904 14.24 30.35 22.95
N PRO A 905 13.98 31.65 23.14
CA PRO A 905 13.39 32.50 22.11
C PRO A 905 14.16 32.51 20.79
N ASP A 906 15.49 32.39 20.82
CA ASP A 906 16.31 32.37 19.62
C ASP A 906 16.12 31.07 18.81
N PHE A 907 15.96 29.94 19.50
CA PHE A 907 15.62 28.66 18.88
C PHE A 907 14.25 28.73 18.19
N VAL A 908 13.23 29.25 18.89
CA VAL A 908 11.88 29.40 18.33
C VAL A 908 11.90 30.34 17.13
N LEU A 909 12.61 31.47 17.22
CA LEU A 909 12.73 32.42 16.10
C LEU A 909 13.40 31.78 14.88
N GLY A 910 14.43 30.97 15.09
CA GLY A 910 15.10 30.22 14.03
C GLY A 910 14.16 29.23 13.34
N LEU A 911 13.35 28.50 14.11
CA LEU A 911 12.37 27.58 13.56
C LEU A 911 11.25 28.28 12.80
N SER A 912 10.70 29.36 13.37
CA SER A 912 9.68 30.18 12.73
C SER A 912 10.14 30.67 11.36
N LYS A 913 11.39 31.14 11.24
CA LYS A 913 11.97 31.53 9.94
C LYS A 913 11.99 30.37 8.94
N LYS A 914 12.40 29.16 9.36
CA LYS A 914 12.39 27.98 8.47
C LYS A 914 10.98 27.65 7.96
N VAL A 915 9.97 27.72 8.83
CA VAL A 915 8.57 27.43 8.43
C VAL A 915 8.06 28.48 7.45
N ILE A 916 8.33 29.76 7.72
CA ILE A 916 8.00 30.87 6.81
C ILE A 916 8.68 30.69 5.45
N ASP A 917 9.99 30.41 5.43
CA ASP A 917 10.74 30.22 4.20
C ASP A 917 10.19 29.03 3.39
N ALA A 918 9.85 27.93 4.07
CA ALA A 918 9.22 26.77 3.44
C ALA A 918 7.86 27.11 2.81
N ARG A 919 6.99 27.82 3.54
CA ARG A 919 5.69 28.28 3.02
C ARG A 919 5.83 29.22 1.84
N LYS A 920 6.71 30.22 1.98
CA LYS A 920 7.01 31.19 0.93
C LYS A 920 7.44 30.48 -0.35
N LYS A 921 8.38 29.53 -0.25
CA LYS A 921 8.87 28.77 -1.41
C LYS A 921 7.72 28.06 -2.13
N VAL A 922 6.78 27.46 -1.39
CA VAL A 922 5.66 26.73 -1.99
C VAL A 922 4.65 27.68 -2.63
N PHE A 923 4.24 28.75 -1.95
CA PHE A 923 3.33 29.75 -2.52
C PHE A 923 3.91 30.40 -3.79
N GLU A 924 5.18 30.83 -3.72
CA GLU A 924 5.88 31.42 -4.85
C GLU A 924 6.02 30.42 -6.00
N GLY A 925 6.38 29.17 -5.69
CA GLY A 925 6.56 28.11 -6.68
C GLY A 925 5.27 27.70 -7.38
N VAL A 926 4.17 27.49 -6.65
CA VAL A 926 2.85 27.20 -7.23
C VAL A 926 2.34 28.40 -8.01
N GLY A 927 2.47 29.62 -7.47
CA GLY A 927 2.08 30.86 -8.15
C GLY A 927 2.81 31.05 -9.47
N LYS A 928 4.14 30.90 -9.51
CA LYS A 928 4.92 30.98 -10.76
C LYS A 928 4.62 29.81 -11.71
N GLY A 929 4.38 28.61 -11.18
CA GLY A 929 4.00 27.41 -11.94
C GLY A 929 2.73 27.63 -12.75
N LEU A 930 1.68 28.15 -12.11
CA LEU A 930 0.44 28.57 -12.77
C LEU A 930 0.69 29.57 -13.91
N GLY A 931 1.53 30.58 -13.66
CA GLY A 931 1.94 31.56 -14.66
C GLY A 931 2.62 30.91 -15.89
N ARG A 932 3.48 29.91 -15.67
CA ARG A 932 4.16 29.18 -16.75
C ARG A 932 3.20 28.29 -17.55
N ILE A 933 2.29 27.59 -16.88
CA ILE A 933 1.29 26.72 -17.55
C ILE A 933 0.36 27.55 -18.43
N THR A 934 -0.14 28.68 -17.91
CA THR A 934 -0.99 29.58 -18.71
C THR A 934 -0.27 30.14 -19.91
N ALA A 935 1.04 30.45 -19.80
CA ALA A 935 1.85 30.88 -20.94
C ALA A 935 2.08 29.76 -21.96
N THR A 936 2.33 28.54 -21.50
CA THR A 936 2.63 27.37 -22.35
C THR A 936 1.44 26.99 -23.22
N TYR A 937 0.22 27.08 -22.67
CA TYR A 937 -1.01 26.66 -23.35
C TYR A 937 -1.91 27.84 -23.74
N ALA A 938 -1.36 29.05 -23.88
CA ALA A 938 -2.12 30.24 -24.26
C ALA A 938 -2.67 30.21 -25.70
N SER A 939 -2.05 29.43 -26.58
CA SER A 939 -2.29 29.41 -28.03
C SER A 939 -3.26 28.32 -28.48
#